data_AF-A0A6S7AJA7-F1
#
_entry.id   AF-A0A6S7AJA7-F1
#
_cell.length_a   1.000
_cell.length_b   1.000
_cell.length_c   1.000
_cell.angle_alpha   90.00
_cell.angle_beta   90.00
_cell.angle_gamma   90.00
#
_symmetry.space_group_name_H-M   'P 1'
#
loop_
_entity.id
_entity.type
_entity.pdbx_description
1 polymer ?
#
loop_
_entity_poly.entity_id
_entity_poly.type
_entity_poly.pdbx_seq_one_letter_code
_entity_poly.pdbx_strand_id
1 'polypeptide(L)'
;MASRRTASLHFLFSPEPAQARRAQAALCLRLGLGAALLASMPVLAQAQSAPAAGPNAALRSYRIPAGPLDQALTRYASEAGVELSVDAALTRGKHTVGLVGSYNVLDGFAGLLQGQGLRVVRGNGGAYSLRPAQADGTTTLPAVTVTGNAETAWGAVDGYVATRSATGTKTDSSILETPQSISVVTADFIKESGASRLKESLAYTPGINTSPWGADTRFDWTIIRGFDAQTPGYYLDGLQLRNNNSWAVWQTEVYGAERIEVLRGPTSVLYGQNGAGGMINVVSKRPTEEPLRELEVQLGNHDRRQVAGDFSGPLDENGKVLYRITGLARDAELPASGLPNDRFFIAPALTLKPSSDTTLTLLSHYLRVRDGSSYASFPEIGTQLPNPNGKFSRNTYVGEPGFDRFNQEQWMIGYLLEHRLNDTWTVRQNTRYGYTSVDYRQVYVRGGFATVNPDNPADPANFRLLERYPFGSQENARLFTIDNQAQAKVSLGDWAHTFLFGLDYQHSRNYQRTYNDGVVDPIDGYSPVYGSRVETAAPWFDATTRLAQTGLYLQDLVKWGNWVATLGGRYDKASADVASNIDGSRTKISEHNFSKRAGLVYLHPSGLAPYVSYAESFSPTATLDPETNNPMRPETGRQYELGIRYEPPGGRSRYSAAVFDLRRHNYITYTPDFLPKQTGEVQVRGLELEAAFRPLTQMNVVAAYTYTPKAEITASSTPSEVGKQMQAVSRNQFAVWADYRFASGIKIGLGARYTGPNRGYLESAAEKLPGYTLFDAMVGYQMPNWNLALNVRNLGNKSYLSNCSGGDCRYGDQRTVLATATYRW
;
A
#
# COMPACT_ATOMS: atom_id res chain seq x y z
N MET A 1 36.90 -36.56 46.31
CA MET A 1 37.35 -36.06 47.65
C MET A 1 37.52 -34.54 47.56
N ALA A 2 37.69 -33.82 48.69
CA ALA A 2 37.36 -32.39 48.74
C ALA A 2 38.29 -31.48 49.59
N SER A 3 38.42 -30.21 49.16
CA SER A 3 38.70 -28.98 49.95
C SER A 3 38.38 -27.79 49.03
N ARG A 4 37.54 -26.78 49.33
CA ARG A 4 37.57 -25.72 50.38
C ARG A 4 38.81 -24.80 50.25
N ARG A 5 38.73 -23.45 50.31
CA ARG A 5 37.67 -22.52 50.82
C ARG A 5 37.92 -21.03 50.40
N THR A 6 36.88 -20.16 50.37
CA THR A 6 36.87 -18.65 50.57
C THR A 6 37.68 -17.71 49.62
N ALA A 7 37.41 -16.40 49.41
CA ALA A 7 36.22 -15.53 49.60
C ALA A 7 36.34 -14.11 48.95
N SER A 8 35.18 -13.55 48.49
CA SER A 8 34.65 -12.16 48.58
C SER A 8 35.38 -10.84 48.18
N LEU A 9 34.75 -10.13 47.20
CA LEU A 9 34.35 -8.69 47.11
C LEU A 9 35.31 -7.46 47.08
N HIS A 10 35.16 -6.63 46.01
CA HIS A 10 34.91 -5.16 45.93
C HIS A 10 35.82 -4.14 46.69
N PHE A 11 36.47 -3.15 46.03
CA PHE A 11 36.06 -1.72 45.78
C PHE A 11 37.34 -0.88 45.39
N LEU A 12 37.40 0.40 44.91
CA LEU A 12 36.48 1.44 44.36
C LEU A 12 37.24 2.59 43.60
N PHE A 13 36.47 3.46 42.92
CA PHE A 13 36.67 4.88 42.47
C PHE A 13 37.95 5.46 41.79
N SER A 14 37.68 6.12 40.64
CA SER A 14 38.06 7.47 40.10
C SER A 14 39.00 8.44 40.89
N PRO A 15 39.66 9.45 40.26
CA PRO A 15 39.22 10.21 39.06
C PRO A 15 40.29 10.73 38.03
N GLU A 16 39.78 11.56 37.10
CA GLU A 16 40.34 12.52 36.11
C GLU A 16 41.49 13.48 36.57
N PRO A 17 42.08 14.41 35.74
CA PRO A 17 41.90 14.71 34.29
C PRO A 17 43.15 15.15 33.44
N ALA A 18 42.89 15.48 32.16
CA ALA A 18 43.41 16.66 31.39
C ALA A 18 44.74 16.70 30.58
N GLN A 19 44.70 17.56 29.52
CA GLN A 19 45.75 18.28 28.77
C GLN A 19 46.69 17.60 27.73
N ALA A 20 46.15 17.42 26.52
CA ALA A 20 46.57 18.04 25.24
C ALA A 20 48.02 18.52 24.97
N ARG A 21 48.53 18.22 23.76
CA ARG A 21 49.39 19.12 22.94
C ARG A 21 49.07 19.02 21.44
N ARG A 22 49.38 20.08 20.67
CA ARG A 22 49.11 20.23 19.22
C ARG A 22 50.41 20.44 18.43
N ALA A 23 50.51 19.83 17.24
CA ALA A 23 51.11 20.37 16.00
C ALA A 23 50.77 19.37 14.87
N GLN A 24 49.93 19.65 13.87
CA GLN A 24 50.01 20.64 12.78
C GLN A 24 51.11 20.37 11.74
N ALA A 25 50.69 19.81 10.61
CA ALA A 25 51.18 20.14 9.27
C ALA A 25 49.94 20.37 8.38
N ALA A 26 49.91 21.43 7.57
CA ALA A 26 48.70 21.81 6.82
C ALA A 26 48.98 22.61 5.55
N LEU A 27 48.36 22.20 4.44
CA LEU A 27 48.03 23.02 3.26
C LEU A 27 46.87 22.27 2.56
N CYS A 28 45.66 22.82 2.33
CA CYS A 28 45.27 24.04 1.58
C CYS A 28 45.53 23.89 0.07
N LEU A 29 44.65 24.28 -0.86
CA LEU A 29 43.41 25.11 -0.87
C LEU A 29 42.62 24.72 -2.18
N ARG A 30 41.33 24.98 -2.50
CA ARG A 30 40.16 25.68 -1.89
C ARG A 30 38.85 25.28 -2.65
N LEU A 31 37.71 25.81 -2.17
CA LEU A 31 36.40 26.06 -2.86
C LEU A 31 35.43 24.86 -3.07
N GLY A 32 34.11 25.04 -2.98
CA GLY A 32 33.30 26.26 -2.73
C GLY A 32 32.29 26.14 -1.58
N LEU A 33 31.75 27.27 -1.10
CA LEU A 33 30.80 27.36 0.02
C LEU A 33 29.35 27.64 -0.44
N GLY A 34 28.40 27.02 0.26
CA GLY A 34 27.45 27.76 1.12
C GLY A 34 26.13 28.29 0.53
N ALA A 35 25.04 28.01 1.26
CA ALA A 35 23.93 28.94 1.53
C ALA A 35 23.07 28.39 2.68
N ALA A 36 23.05 29.07 3.83
CA ALA A 36 22.16 28.76 4.96
C ALA A 36 21.92 30.03 5.79
N LEU A 37 20.88 30.79 5.42
CA LEU A 37 20.25 31.92 6.14
C LEU A 37 19.09 32.45 5.28
N LEU A 38 18.27 33.36 5.85
CA LEU A 38 16.98 33.89 5.36
C LEU A 38 15.75 33.03 5.75
N ALA A 39 14.65 33.60 6.25
CA ALA A 39 14.48 34.95 6.80
C ALA A 39 13.33 34.99 7.82
N SER A 40 13.49 35.77 8.89
CA SER A 40 12.37 36.30 9.66
C SER A 40 11.82 37.54 8.95
N MET A 41 10.50 37.62 8.76
CA MET A 41 9.82 38.84 8.31
C MET A 41 8.74 39.24 9.33
N PRO A 42 8.65 40.52 9.72
CA PRO A 42 7.60 41.00 10.60
C PRO A 42 6.27 41.11 9.83
N VAL A 43 5.16 40.78 10.49
CA VAL A 43 3.82 40.98 9.94
C VAL A 43 3.47 42.47 10.00
N LEU A 44 3.65 43.17 8.87
CA LEU A 44 3.10 44.51 8.68
C LEU A 44 1.60 44.42 8.38
N ALA A 45 0.79 44.64 9.41
CA ALA A 45 -0.66 44.68 9.29
C ALA A 45 -1.10 45.95 8.51
N GLN A 46 -1.36 45.80 7.21
CA GLN A 46 -2.11 46.81 6.46
C GLN A 46 -3.57 46.77 6.90
N ALA A 47 -4.02 47.81 7.60
CA ALA A 47 -5.42 48.00 7.92
C ALA A 47 -6.21 48.28 6.62
N GLN A 48 -6.95 47.29 6.13
CA GLN A 48 -7.95 47.51 5.09
C GLN A 48 -9.10 48.32 5.69
N SER A 49 -9.25 49.56 5.24
CA SER A 49 -10.40 50.40 5.56
C SER A 49 -11.67 49.75 5.00
N ALA A 50 -12.70 49.63 5.84
CA ALA A 50 -14.00 49.15 5.39
C ALA A 50 -14.58 50.11 4.33
N PRO A 51 -15.09 49.60 3.19
CA PRO A 51 -15.87 50.43 2.28
C PRO A 51 -17.09 51.01 3.01
N ALA A 52 -17.25 52.33 2.93
CA ALA A 52 -18.37 53.03 3.57
C ALA A 52 -19.72 52.64 2.95
N ALA A 53 -20.82 52.99 3.64
CA ALA A 53 -22.18 52.85 3.13
C ALA A 53 -22.30 53.47 1.73
N GLY A 54 -22.95 52.74 0.81
CA GLY A 54 -22.83 53.00 -0.62
C GLY A 54 -23.60 54.24 -1.11
N PRO A 55 -23.16 54.83 -2.25
CA PRO A 55 -23.95 55.83 -2.96
C PRO A 55 -25.09 55.16 -3.75
N ASN A 56 -26.30 55.72 -3.66
CA ASN A 56 -27.29 55.53 -4.72
C ASN A 56 -26.68 56.07 -6.02
N ALA A 57 -26.68 55.23 -7.07
CA ALA A 57 -25.96 55.55 -8.31
C ALA A 57 -26.56 56.79 -8.98
N ALA A 58 -25.72 57.81 -9.21
CA ALA A 58 -26.13 59.09 -9.76
C ALA A 58 -26.82 58.93 -11.13
N LEU A 59 -27.99 59.58 -11.29
CA LEU A 59 -28.72 59.59 -12.55
C LEU A 59 -27.89 60.30 -13.62
N ARG A 60 -27.70 59.64 -14.77
CA ARG A 60 -27.06 60.21 -15.96
C ARG A 60 -28.07 60.22 -17.11
N SER A 61 -28.00 61.22 -17.97
CA SER A 61 -28.85 61.33 -19.16
C SER A 61 -28.29 60.47 -20.29
N TYR A 62 -29.11 59.61 -20.88
CA TYR A 62 -28.77 58.70 -21.97
C TYR A 62 -29.70 58.91 -23.18
N ARG A 63 -29.22 58.58 -24.38
CA ARG A 63 -30.01 58.57 -25.62
C ARG A 63 -29.59 57.40 -26.52
N ILE A 64 -30.08 56.21 -26.18
CA ILE A 64 -29.90 55.00 -26.95
C ILE A 64 -31.06 54.87 -27.97
N PRO A 65 -30.80 54.74 -29.27
CA PRO A 65 -31.87 54.57 -30.27
C PRO A 65 -32.51 53.18 -30.19
N ALA A 66 -33.70 53.04 -30.78
CA ALA A 66 -34.31 51.74 -31.06
C ALA A 66 -33.43 50.94 -32.05
N GLY A 67 -33.37 49.62 -31.90
CA GLY A 67 -32.50 48.77 -32.72
C GLY A 67 -32.26 47.38 -32.15
N PRO A 68 -31.29 46.62 -32.70
CA PRO A 68 -30.85 45.34 -32.17
C PRO A 68 -30.43 45.43 -30.70
N LEU A 69 -30.88 44.49 -29.88
CA LEU A 69 -30.73 44.54 -28.42
C LEU A 69 -29.27 44.42 -27.98
N ASP A 70 -28.47 43.59 -28.66
CA ASP A 70 -27.04 43.45 -28.44
C ASP A 70 -26.29 44.78 -28.60
N GLN A 71 -26.50 45.47 -29.73
CA GLN A 71 -25.87 46.76 -30.03
C GLN A 71 -26.28 47.84 -29.02
N ALA A 72 -27.56 47.88 -28.65
CA ALA A 72 -28.09 48.84 -27.69
C ALA A 72 -27.54 48.61 -26.27
N LEU A 73 -27.43 47.35 -25.82
CA LEU A 73 -26.83 46.98 -24.53
C LEU A 73 -25.33 47.30 -24.48
N THR A 74 -24.57 46.94 -25.52
CA THR A 74 -23.12 47.23 -25.61
C THR A 74 -22.88 48.74 -25.58
N ARG A 75 -23.68 49.50 -26.34
CA ARG A 75 -23.60 50.97 -26.35
C ARG A 75 -23.94 51.57 -24.98
N TYR A 76 -25.02 51.13 -24.34
CA TYR A 76 -25.40 51.64 -23.02
C TYR A 76 -24.38 51.28 -21.94
N ALA A 77 -23.81 50.07 -21.95
CA ALA A 77 -22.73 49.68 -21.04
C ALA A 77 -21.51 50.60 -21.18
N SER A 78 -21.14 50.95 -22.42
CA SER A 78 -20.08 51.91 -22.72
C SER A 78 -20.40 53.33 -22.26
N GLU A 79 -21.59 53.87 -22.56
CA GLU A 79 -22.03 55.21 -22.11
C GLU A 79 -22.16 55.30 -20.56
N ALA A 80 -22.54 54.21 -19.90
CA ALA A 80 -22.60 54.12 -18.44
C ALA A 80 -21.21 53.95 -17.79
N GLY A 81 -20.21 53.46 -18.53
CA GLY A 81 -18.86 53.18 -18.03
C GLY A 81 -18.78 51.89 -17.22
N VAL A 82 -19.47 50.83 -17.64
CA VAL A 82 -19.52 49.54 -16.95
C VAL A 82 -19.30 48.36 -17.88
N GLU A 83 -18.72 47.27 -17.36
CA GLU A 83 -18.59 46.01 -18.09
C GLU A 83 -19.86 45.17 -17.95
N LEU A 84 -20.41 44.74 -19.09
CA LEU A 84 -21.57 43.85 -19.17
C LEU A 84 -21.20 42.55 -19.90
N SER A 85 -21.22 41.43 -19.17
CA SER A 85 -21.13 40.09 -19.76
C SER A 85 -22.48 39.68 -20.36
N VAL A 86 -22.47 39.23 -21.62
CA VAL A 86 -23.66 38.86 -22.41
C VAL A 86 -23.39 37.55 -23.15
N ASP A 87 -24.30 36.58 -22.99
CA ASP A 87 -24.39 35.44 -23.91
C ASP A 87 -25.14 35.87 -25.18
N ALA A 88 -24.50 35.74 -26.35
CA ALA A 88 -25.05 36.08 -27.66
C ALA A 88 -26.22 35.17 -28.11
N ALA A 89 -26.55 34.11 -27.36
CA ALA A 89 -27.81 33.39 -27.50
C ALA A 89 -29.00 34.17 -26.91
N LEU A 90 -28.80 34.94 -25.83
CA LEU A 90 -29.88 35.64 -25.12
C LEU A 90 -30.41 36.86 -25.90
N THR A 91 -29.55 37.55 -26.65
CA THR A 91 -29.89 38.78 -27.40
C THR A 91 -30.27 38.54 -28.85
N ARG A 92 -30.06 37.33 -29.38
CA ARG A 92 -30.22 37.00 -30.81
C ARG A 92 -31.64 37.28 -31.31
N GLY A 93 -31.77 38.13 -32.33
CA GLY A 93 -33.06 38.49 -32.94
C GLY A 93 -33.97 39.35 -32.06
N LYS A 94 -33.51 39.81 -30.89
CA LYS A 94 -34.27 40.74 -30.04
C LYS A 94 -33.98 42.19 -30.41
N HIS A 95 -35.00 43.02 -30.28
CA HIS A 95 -34.94 44.45 -30.54
C HIS A 95 -35.42 45.23 -29.30
N THR A 96 -34.83 46.41 -29.09
CA THR A 96 -35.28 47.37 -28.07
C THR A 96 -35.92 48.60 -28.71
N VAL A 97 -36.82 49.25 -27.97
CA VAL A 97 -37.42 50.55 -28.33
C VAL A 97 -36.46 51.73 -28.07
N GLY A 98 -35.29 51.46 -27.50
CA GLY A 98 -34.32 52.48 -27.10
C GLY A 98 -34.58 53.02 -25.70
N LEU A 99 -33.82 54.04 -25.31
CA LEU A 99 -33.84 54.62 -23.97
C LEU A 99 -33.47 56.11 -24.05
N VAL A 100 -34.36 57.00 -23.59
CA VAL A 100 -34.13 58.46 -23.58
C VAL A 100 -34.58 59.06 -22.26
N GLY A 101 -33.66 59.60 -21.48
CA GLY A 101 -33.94 60.15 -20.15
C GLY A 101 -32.78 59.97 -19.17
N SER A 102 -33.00 60.34 -17.91
CA SER A 102 -32.00 60.25 -16.84
C SER A 102 -32.20 59.00 -16.00
N TYR A 103 -31.23 58.08 -16.02
CA TYR A 103 -31.30 56.76 -15.38
C TYR A 103 -30.04 56.48 -14.54
N ASN A 104 -30.15 55.59 -13.55
CA ASN A 104 -28.97 54.88 -13.04
C ASN A 104 -28.68 53.65 -13.93
N VAL A 105 -27.53 53.00 -13.70
CA VAL A 105 -27.03 51.91 -14.53
C VAL A 105 -28.02 50.73 -14.65
N LEU A 106 -28.66 50.32 -13.55
CA LEU A 106 -29.58 49.18 -13.56
C LEU A 106 -30.92 49.55 -14.18
N ASP A 107 -31.44 50.74 -13.89
CA ASP A 107 -32.74 51.20 -14.41
C ASP A 107 -32.69 51.42 -15.94
N GLY A 108 -31.57 51.92 -16.47
CA GLY A 108 -31.40 52.07 -17.92
C GLY A 108 -31.26 50.73 -18.64
N PHE A 109 -30.55 49.75 -18.05
CA PHE A 109 -30.57 48.37 -18.54
C PHE A 109 -31.98 47.76 -18.48
N ALA A 110 -32.74 47.99 -17.41
CA ALA A 110 -34.11 47.50 -17.28
C ALA A 110 -35.05 48.11 -18.35
N GLY A 111 -34.92 49.41 -18.63
CA GLY A 111 -35.67 50.08 -19.70
C GLY A 111 -35.34 49.51 -21.09
N LEU A 112 -34.06 49.29 -21.41
CA LEU A 112 -33.64 48.67 -22.66
C LEU A 112 -34.14 47.22 -22.82
N LEU A 113 -34.38 46.51 -21.73
CA LEU A 113 -34.83 45.11 -21.67
C LEU A 113 -36.35 44.96 -21.49
N GLN A 114 -37.12 46.05 -21.51
CA GLN A 114 -38.56 46.00 -21.32
C GLN A 114 -39.24 45.06 -22.34
N GLY A 115 -40.04 44.11 -21.83
CA GLY A 115 -40.69 43.08 -22.64
C GLY A 115 -39.79 41.94 -23.14
N GLN A 116 -38.48 41.96 -22.90
CA GLN A 116 -37.55 41.00 -23.52
C GLN A 116 -37.39 39.66 -22.77
N GLY A 117 -37.96 39.53 -21.56
CA GLY A 117 -37.77 38.34 -20.71
C GLY A 117 -36.37 38.22 -20.11
N LEU A 118 -35.67 39.34 -19.96
CA LEU A 118 -34.26 39.43 -19.58
C LEU A 118 -34.07 40.50 -18.49
N ARG A 119 -33.04 40.35 -17.66
CA ARG A 119 -32.60 41.32 -16.66
C ARG A 119 -31.07 41.36 -16.57
N VAL A 120 -30.51 42.51 -16.23
CA VAL A 120 -29.10 42.61 -15.82
C VAL A 120 -29.00 42.44 -14.31
N VAL A 121 -28.03 41.65 -13.85
CA VAL A 121 -27.66 41.53 -12.42
C VAL A 121 -26.21 41.91 -12.21
N ARG A 122 -25.94 42.64 -11.13
CA ARG A 122 -24.59 43.05 -10.71
C ARG A 122 -23.95 41.94 -9.87
N GLY A 123 -22.74 41.53 -10.21
CA GLY A 123 -21.97 40.52 -9.49
C GLY A 123 -21.05 41.10 -8.42
N ASN A 124 -20.51 40.22 -7.57
CA ASN A 124 -19.43 40.57 -6.64
C ASN A 124 -18.21 41.08 -7.44
N GLY A 125 -17.60 42.18 -6.98
CA GLY A 125 -16.58 42.91 -7.74
C GLY A 125 -17.14 44.02 -8.64
N GLY A 126 -18.46 44.09 -8.84
CA GLY A 126 -19.13 45.25 -9.44
C GLY A 126 -19.43 45.16 -10.94
N ALA A 127 -18.95 44.13 -11.63
CA ALA A 127 -19.29 43.82 -13.02
C ALA A 127 -20.78 43.43 -13.17
N TYR A 128 -21.32 43.53 -14.39
CA TYR A 128 -22.72 43.25 -14.69
C TYR A 128 -22.86 42.02 -15.62
N SER A 129 -23.96 41.27 -15.49
CA SER A 129 -24.25 40.11 -16.37
C SER A 129 -25.71 40.08 -16.79
N LEU A 130 -25.97 39.82 -18.08
CA LEU A 130 -27.31 39.63 -18.62
C LEU A 130 -27.81 38.20 -18.33
N ARG A 131 -29.04 38.06 -17.86
CA ARG A 131 -29.68 36.77 -17.54
C ARG A 131 -31.16 36.77 -17.91
N PRO A 132 -31.80 35.61 -18.07
CA PRO A 132 -33.26 35.51 -18.08
C PRO A 132 -33.90 36.16 -16.84
N ALA A 133 -35.03 36.84 -17.05
CA ALA A 133 -35.94 37.18 -15.97
C ALA A 133 -36.74 35.93 -15.60
N GLN A 134 -36.75 35.54 -14.32
CA GLN A 134 -37.69 34.53 -13.84
C GLN A 134 -39.09 35.15 -13.82
N ALA A 135 -40.10 34.35 -14.21
CA ALA A 135 -41.48 34.68 -13.91
C ALA A 135 -41.76 34.43 -12.43
N ASP A 136 -42.67 35.21 -11.83
CA ASP A 136 -43.14 34.99 -10.46
C ASP A 136 -44.05 33.75 -10.42
N GLY A 137 -43.43 32.59 -10.21
CA GLY A 137 -44.09 31.30 -10.12
C GLY A 137 -43.08 30.23 -9.73
N THR A 138 -43.15 29.79 -8.47
CA THR A 138 -42.28 28.77 -7.84
C THR A 138 -40.77 28.92 -8.08
N THR A 139 -40.07 29.42 -7.07
CA THR A 139 -38.60 29.26 -6.98
C THR A 139 -38.22 27.79 -6.79
N THR A 140 -38.13 27.06 -7.90
CA THR A 140 -37.17 25.97 -7.99
C THR A 140 -35.79 26.55 -7.73
N LEU A 141 -35.08 26.00 -6.74
CA LEU A 141 -33.69 26.37 -6.49
C LEU A 141 -32.87 26.08 -7.77
N PRO A 142 -31.88 26.90 -8.14
CA PRO A 142 -30.95 26.52 -9.19
C PRO A 142 -30.34 25.16 -8.79
N ALA A 143 -30.38 24.20 -9.72
CA ALA A 143 -30.04 22.81 -9.43
C ALA A 143 -28.71 22.73 -8.69
N VAL A 144 -28.73 22.26 -7.45
CA VAL A 144 -27.54 22.13 -6.61
C VAL A 144 -26.71 20.99 -7.19
N THR A 145 -25.86 21.35 -8.14
CA THR A 145 -24.89 20.42 -8.73
C THR A 145 -23.84 20.17 -7.67
N VAL A 146 -24.07 19.13 -6.85
CA VAL A 146 -23.10 18.66 -5.85
C VAL A 146 -21.94 18.02 -6.61
N THR A 147 -21.02 18.85 -7.10
CA THR A 147 -19.74 18.42 -7.67
C THR A 147 -18.85 17.92 -6.53
N GLY A 148 -19.18 16.74 -6.03
CA GLY A 148 -18.74 16.25 -4.73
C GLY A 148 -19.05 14.78 -4.54
N ASN A 149 -18.43 13.93 -5.38
CA ASN A 149 -18.10 12.57 -4.96
C ASN A 149 -17.15 12.68 -3.77
N ALA A 150 -17.72 12.77 -2.56
CA ALA A 150 -16.93 12.78 -1.34
C ALA A 150 -16.12 11.48 -1.29
N GLU A 151 -14.83 11.58 -0.95
CA GLU A 151 -14.00 10.40 -0.71
C GLU A 151 -14.70 9.52 0.34
N THR A 152 -14.73 8.22 0.11
CA THR A 152 -15.17 7.24 1.11
C THR A 152 -14.00 6.32 1.43
N ALA A 153 -14.03 5.68 2.59
CA ALA A 153 -13.04 4.70 3.02
C ALA A 153 -12.90 3.43 2.14
N TRP A 154 -13.73 3.26 1.10
CA TRP A 154 -13.71 2.08 0.23
C TRP A 154 -13.81 2.37 -1.27
N GLY A 155 -14.00 3.63 -1.67
CA GLY A 155 -14.11 4.03 -3.08
C GLY A 155 -12.78 4.39 -3.73
N ALA A 156 -12.87 4.98 -4.92
CA ALA A 156 -11.75 5.61 -5.61
C ALA A 156 -11.15 6.79 -4.81
N VAL A 157 -9.93 7.17 -5.16
CA VAL A 157 -9.21 8.33 -4.61
C VAL A 157 -8.63 9.13 -5.77
N ASP A 158 -8.96 10.42 -5.87
CA ASP A 158 -8.50 11.29 -6.96
C ASP A 158 -7.02 11.69 -6.80
N GLY A 159 -6.12 11.06 -7.56
CA GLY A 159 -4.67 11.25 -7.44
C GLY A 159 -4.08 10.48 -6.27
N TYR A 160 -3.02 11.00 -5.64
CA TYR A 160 -2.20 10.22 -4.68
C TYR A 160 -2.51 10.45 -3.20
N VAL A 161 -3.44 11.35 -2.86
CA VAL A 161 -3.70 11.76 -1.48
C VAL A 161 -5.08 11.29 -1.06
N ALA A 162 -5.12 10.13 -0.41
CA ALA A 162 -6.29 9.69 0.34
C ALA A 162 -6.38 10.43 1.68
N THR A 163 -7.59 10.79 2.07
CA THR A 163 -7.93 11.43 3.34
C THR A 163 -8.77 10.52 4.25
N ARG A 164 -9.32 9.41 3.71
CA ARG A 164 -10.23 8.50 4.43
C ARG A 164 -9.90 7.02 4.18
N SER A 165 -10.01 6.22 5.24
CA SER A 165 -9.71 4.79 5.23
C SER A 165 -10.52 4.06 6.30
N ALA A 166 -10.92 2.82 6.00
CA ALA A 166 -11.54 1.92 6.97
C ALA A 166 -10.54 0.95 7.59
N THR A 167 -9.34 0.77 7.03
CA THR A 167 -8.36 -0.19 7.56
C THR A 167 -7.95 0.14 9.00
N GLY A 168 -7.87 1.44 9.34
CA GLY A 168 -7.52 1.89 10.70
C GLY A 168 -8.58 1.69 11.79
N THR A 169 -9.87 1.57 11.43
CA THR A 169 -10.99 1.67 12.38
C THR A 169 -12.21 0.77 12.09
N LYS A 170 -12.23 0.06 10.95
CA LYS A 170 -13.40 -0.61 10.35
C LYS A 170 -14.62 0.30 10.08
N THR A 171 -14.46 1.62 10.10
CA THR A 171 -15.53 2.58 9.76
C THR A 171 -15.02 3.64 8.78
N ASP A 172 -15.92 4.39 8.15
CA ASP A 172 -15.55 5.49 7.25
C ASP A 172 -14.98 6.70 8.01
N SER A 173 -13.69 6.63 8.32
CA SER A 173 -12.93 7.55 9.19
C SER A 173 -11.96 8.42 8.40
N SER A 174 -11.65 9.62 8.91
CA SER A 174 -10.50 10.39 8.41
C SER A 174 -9.18 9.76 8.89
N ILE A 175 -8.17 9.82 8.03
CA ILE A 175 -6.82 9.35 8.32
C ILE A 175 -6.12 10.22 9.37
N LEU A 176 -6.48 11.51 9.51
CA LEU A 176 -6.03 12.34 10.63
C LEU A 176 -6.45 11.76 11.98
N GLU A 177 -7.70 11.28 12.06
CA GLU A 177 -8.38 10.84 13.29
C GLU A 177 -7.96 9.45 13.77
N THR A 178 -7.24 8.69 12.93
CA THR A 178 -6.77 7.34 13.24
C THR A 178 -5.46 7.39 14.04
N PRO A 179 -5.36 6.88 15.28
CA PRO A 179 -4.11 6.98 16.06
C PRO A 179 -3.07 5.89 15.71
N GLN A 180 -2.86 5.59 14.43
CA GLN A 180 -1.89 4.57 13.97
C GLN A 180 -1.33 4.89 12.58
N SER A 181 -0.05 4.59 12.36
CA SER A 181 0.64 4.78 11.08
C SER A 181 -0.01 4.00 9.95
N ILE A 182 -0.52 4.74 8.96
CA ILE A 182 -1.21 4.20 7.79
C ILE A 182 -0.74 4.91 6.51
N SER A 183 -0.51 4.14 5.45
CA SER A 183 -0.35 4.65 4.08
C SER A 183 -1.49 4.15 3.19
N VAL A 184 -1.79 4.92 2.14
CA VAL A 184 -2.68 4.51 1.06
C VAL A 184 -1.95 4.73 -0.26
N VAL A 185 -1.83 3.66 -1.06
CA VAL A 185 -1.28 3.68 -2.42
C VAL A 185 -2.47 3.58 -3.39
N THR A 186 -2.71 4.63 -4.18
CA THR A 186 -3.93 4.75 -4.99
C THR A 186 -3.76 4.14 -6.39
N ALA A 187 -4.85 3.80 -7.06
CA ALA A 187 -4.83 3.32 -8.45
C ALA A 187 -4.07 4.26 -9.41
N ASP A 188 -4.21 5.58 -9.23
CA ASP A 188 -3.44 6.57 -10.01
C ASP A 188 -1.93 6.44 -9.78
N PHE A 189 -1.47 6.32 -8.52
CA PHE A 189 -0.04 6.15 -8.24
C PHE A 189 0.51 4.84 -8.79
N ILE A 190 -0.25 3.74 -8.67
CA ILE A 190 0.11 2.43 -9.22
C ILE A 190 0.34 2.53 -10.73
N LYS A 191 -0.58 3.20 -11.45
CA LYS A 191 -0.52 3.39 -12.89
C LYS A 191 0.68 4.24 -13.32
N GLU A 192 0.84 5.43 -12.74
CA GLU A 192 1.89 6.37 -13.16
C GLU A 192 3.31 5.88 -12.76
N SER A 193 3.44 5.16 -11.63
CA SER A 193 4.71 4.50 -11.24
C SER A 193 4.99 3.17 -11.96
N GLY A 194 4.06 2.70 -12.81
CA GLY A 194 4.19 1.48 -13.61
C GLY A 194 4.36 0.20 -12.78
N ALA A 195 3.76 0.14 -11.58
CA ALA A 195 3.84 -1.03 -10.72
C ALA A 195 2.93 -2.16 -11.24
N SER A 196 3.48 -3.36 -11.39
CA SER A 196 2.79 -4.53 -11.99
C SER A 196 2.46 -5.65 -10.99
N ARG A 197 2.90 -5.50 -9.74
CA ARG A 197 2.82 -6.49 -8.66
C ARG A 197 2.59 -5.79 -7.30
N LEU A 198 2.08 -6.50 -6.29
CA LEU A 198 1.78 -5.90 -4.98
C LEU A 198 3.08 -5.42 -4.29
N LYS A 199 4.16 -6.21 -4.33
CA LYS A 199 5.49 -5.84 -3.82
C LYS A 199 6.06 -4.59 -4.52
N GLU A 200 5.75 -4.41 -5.81
CA GLU A 200 6.21 -3.27 -6.59
C GLU A 200 5.47 -1.97 -6.25
N SER A 201 4.18 -2.08 -5.93
CA SER A 201 3.32 -0.93 -5.59
C SER A 201 3.70 -0.30 -4.25
N LEU A 202 4.14 -1.13 -3.31
CA LEU A 202 4.56 -0.71 -1.97
C LEU A 202 6.02 -0.22 -1.89
N ALA A 203 6.74 -0.17 -3.02
CA ALA A 203 8.16 0.20 -3.05
C ALA A 203 8.46 1.68 -2.70
N TYR A 204 7.41 2.52 -2.59
CA TYR A 204 7.49 3.92 -2.15
C TYR A 204 6.85 4.15 -0.77
N THR A 205 6.47 3.08 -0.05
CA THR A 205 5.82 3.14 1.26
C THR A 205 6.86 3.00 2.38
N PRO A 206 6.83 3.84 3.44
CA PRO A 206 7.75 3.70 4.57
C PRO A 206 7.45 2.45 5.40
N GLY A 207 8.48 1.92 6.06
CA GLY A 207 8.41 0.72 6.89
C GLY A 207 8.48 -0.62 6.13
N ILE A 208 8.55 -0.61 4.79
CA ILE A 208 8.44 -1.82 3.95
C ILE A 208 9.79 -2.24 3.33
N ASN A 209 10.08 -3.54 3.31
CA ASN A 209 11.04 -4.16 2.40
C ASN A 209 10.28 -5.10 1.43
N THR A 210 10.46 -4.88 0.12
CA THR A 210 9.69 -5.51 -0.97
C THR A 210 10.52 -6.46 -1.85
N SER A 211 11.81 -6.67 -1.53
CA SER A 211 12.66 -7.68 -2.18
C SER A 211 13.41 -8.57 -1.16
N PRO A 212 12.79 -9.04 -0.04
CA PRO A 212 13.50 -9.79 1.01
C PRO A 212 14.10 -11.12 0.52
N TRP A 213 13.55 -11.68 -0.57
CA TRP A 213 14.04 -12.89 -1.23
C TRP A 213 14.51 -12.63 -2.67
N GLY A 214 14.83 -11.38 -3.01
CA GLY A 214 15.29 -10.98 -4.34
C GLY A 214 14.15 -10.93 -5.37
N ALA A 215 14.50 -11.23 -6.61
CA ALA A 215 13.61 -11.26 -7.76
C ALA A 215 12.69 -12.50 -7.80
N ASP A 216 12.27 -13.04 -6.64
CA ASP A 216 11.25 -14.11 -6.58
C ASP A 216 9.97 -13.63 -7.26
N THR A 217 9.50 -14.42 -8.22
CA THR A 217 8.36 -14.12 -9.09
C THR A 217 7.07 -14.85 -8.69
N ARG A 218 7.15 -15.79 -7.75
CA ARG A 218 5.99 -16.60 -7.31
C ARG A 218 5.13 -15.88 -6.27
N PHE A 219 5.74 -15.01 -5.47
CA PHE A 219 5.07 -14.35 -4.35
C PHE A 219 5.42 -12.87 -4.27
N ASP A 220 4.43 -12.09 -3.85
CA ASP A 220 4.60 -10.69 -3.47
C ASP A 220 5.11 -10.59 -2.03
N TRP A 221 6.34 -11.06 -1.77
CA TRP A 221 6.94 -11.04 -0.44
C TRP A 221 7.12 -9.61 0.10
N THR A 222 6.59 -9.32 1.30
CA THR A 222 6.84 -8.04 1.98
C THR A 222 7.12 -8.22 3.47
N ILE A 223 8.04 -7.40 3.99
CA ILE A 223 8.35 -7.27 5.41
C ILE A 223 7.92 -5.87 5.86
N ILE A 224 7.09 -5.78 6.90
CA ILE A 224 6.66 -4.52 7.53
C ILE A 224 7.36 -4.39 8.90
N ARG A 225 8.10 -3.30 9.13
CA ARG A 225 8.81 -3.00 10.39
C ARG A 225 9.62 -4.20 10.91
N GLY A 226 10.28 -4.94 10.03
CA GLY A 226 11.13 -6.09 10.38
C GLY A 226 10.43 -7.43 10.59
N PHE A 227 9.11 -7.53 10.39
CA PHE A 227 8.36 -8.79 10.46
C PHE A 227 7.73 -9.13 9.10
N ASP A 228 7.62 -10.42 8.77
CA ASP A 228 6.86 -10.88 7.60
C ASP A 228 5.40 -10.41 7.69
N ALA A 229 4.85 -10.01 6.55
CA ALA A 229 3.44 -9.65 6.40
C ALA A 229 2.64 -10.65 5.56
N GLN A 230 3.29 -11.58 4.85
CA GLN A 230 2.59 -12.58 4.04
C GLN A 230 1.87 -13.63 4.91
N THR A 231 2.37 -13.88 6.13
CA THR A 231 1.84 -14.90 7.04
C THR A 231 1.48 -14.29 8.41
N PRO A 232 0.24 -13.79 8.62
CA PRO A 232 -0.94 -13.85 7.75
C PRO A 232 -1.54 -12.46 7.45
N GLY A 233 -0.70 -11.43 7.33
CA GLY A 233 -1.10 -10.01 7.30
C GLY A 233 -1.67 -9.48 5.98
N TYR A 234 -2.09 -10.34 5.04
CA TYR A 234 -2.68 -9.93 3.76
C TYR A 234 -4.22 -10.00 3.82
N TYR A 235 -4.86 -8.92 3.37
CA TYR A 235 -6.30 -8.72 3.39
C TYR A 235 -6.79 -8.20 2.03
N LEU A 236 -8.04 -8.51 1.70
CA LEU A 236 -8.74 -8.00 0.52
C LEU A 236 -10.14 -7.55 0.97
N ASP A 237 -10.50 -6.29 0.73
CA ASP A 237 -11.72 -5.65 1.24
C ASP A 237 -11.90 -5.74 2.77
N GLY A 238 -10.80 -5.80 3.52
CA GLY A 238 -10.80 -5.97 4.97
C GLY A 238 -11.05 -7.40 5.46
N LEU A 239 -11.24 -8.37 4.56
CA LEU A 239 -11.32 -9.80 4.88
C LEU A 239 -9.96 -10.49 4.70
N GLN A 240 -9.57 -11.34 5.65
CA GLN A 240 -8.23 -11.91 5.71
C GLN A 240 -8.01 -13.01 4.65
N LEU A 241 -6.89 -12.90 3.92
CA LEU A 241 -6.40 -13.91 2.98
C LEU A 241 -5.41 -14.83 3.70
N ARG A 242 -5.89 -15.55 4.74
CA ARG A 242 -5.04 -16.28 5.69
C ARG A 242 -4.15 -17.33 5.00
N ASN A 243 -2.84 -17.05 4.94
CA ASN A 243 -1.80 -18.06 4.73
C ASN A 243 -1.56 -18.87 6.02
N ASN A 244 -1.14 -20.13 5.89
CA ASN A 244 -0.72 -21.02 6.99
C ASN A 244 0.72 -21.50 6.72
N ASN A 245 1.63 -20.59 6.38
CA ASN A 245 3.02 -20.91 6.04
C ASN A 245 3.17 -22.03 4.98
N SER A 246 2.28 -22.05 3.98
CA SER A 246 2.32 -23.01 2.86
C SER A 246 2.48 -22.27 1.52
N TRP A 247 2.68 -23.02 0.43
CA TRP A 247 2.98 -22.44 -0.88
C TRP A 247 1.71 -22.03 -1.67
N ALA A 248 0.52 -22.47 -1.24
CA ALA A 248 -0.80 -22.04 -1.72
C ALA A 248 -1.21 -20.62 -1.25
N VAL A 249 -0.31 -19.65 -1.42
CA VAL A 249 -0.51 -18.26 -0.99
C VAL A 249 -1.54 -17.57 -1.88
N TRP A 250 -2.54 -16.95 -1.27
CA TRP A 250 -3.55 -16.16 -1.97
C TRP A 250 -2.92 -14.91 -2.60
N GLN A 251 -3.11 -14.73 -3.90
CA GLN A 251 -2.61 -13.57 -4.63
C GLN A 251 -3.70 -12.50 -4.81
N THR A 252 -3.28 -11.25 -5.00
CA THR A 252 -4.17 -10.15 -5.41
C THR A 252 -3.67 -9.56 -6.73
N GLU A 253 -4.59 -9.13 -7.59
CA GLU A 253 -4.25 -8.44 -8.83
C GLU A 253 -4.34 -6.93 -8.63
N VAL A 254 -3.27 -6.23 -8.98
CA VAL A 254 -3.12 -4.78 -8.80
C VAL A 254 -4.00 -4.00 -9.78
N TYR A 255 -4.18 -4.49 -11.02
CA TYR A 255 -5.15 -3.91 -11.95
C TYR A 255 -6.61 -4.04 -11.46
N GLY A 256 -6.87 -4.98 -10.55
CA GLY A 256 -8.15 -5.14 -9.84
C GLY A 256 -8.28 -4.30 -8.56
N ALA A 257 -7.24 -3.56 -8.16
CA ALA A 257 -7.24 -2.74 -6.97
C ALA A 257 -7.70 -1.30 -7.25
N GLU A 258 -8.52 -0.76 -6.36
CA GLU A 258 -8.88 0.66 -6.31
C GLU A 258 -7.84 1.44 -5.47
N ARG A 259 -7.29 0.78 -4.45
CA ARG A 259 -6.18 1.22 -3.60
C ARG A 259 -5.56 0.05 -2.84
N ILE A 260 -4.36 0.25 -2.29
CA ILE A 260 -3.70 -0.64 -1.34
C ILE A 260 -3.43 0.16 -0.05
N GLU A 261 -3.99 -0.27 1.07
CA GLU A 261 -3.82 0.38 2.37
C GLU A 261 -2.86 -0.42 3.25
N VAL A 262 -1.87 0.24 3.84
CA VAL A 262 -0.86 -0.40 4.71
C VAL A 262 -0.97 0.18 6.11
N LEU A 263 -1.41 -0.64 7.07
CA LEU A 263 -1.55 -0.26 8.47
C LEU A 263 -0.41 -0.90 9.27
N ARG A 264 0.50 -0.07 9.78
CA ARG A 264 1.77 -0.51 10.38
C ARG A 264 1.67 -0.70 11.89
N GLY A 265 2.38 -1.70 12.39
CA GLY A 265 2.26 -2.17 13.78
C GLY A 265 0.99 -3.00 14.02
N PRO A 266 0.75 -3.45 15.27
CA PRO A 266 -0.26 -4.45 15.60
C PRO A 266 -1.71 -4.03 15.30
N THR A 267 -2.55 -4.98 14.87
CA THR A 267 -3.92 -4.69 14.37
C THR A 267 -5.00 -5.68 14.85
N SER A 268 -4.66 -6.70 15.65
CA SER A 268 -5.56 -7.84 15.92
C SER A 268 -6.92 -7.46 16.48
N VAL A 269 -7.02 -6.37 17.25
CA VAL A 269 -8.27 -5.89 17.87
C VAL A 269 -9.42 -5.74 16.88
N LEU A 270 -9.14 -5.41 15.61
CA LEU A 270 -10.17 -5.32 14.56
C LEU A 270 -10.18 -6.53 13.62
N TYR A 271 -9.08 -7.29 13.54
CA TYR A 271 -8.84 -8.23 12.41
C TYR A 271 -8.39 -9.65 12.80
N GLY A 272 -8.38 -10.00 14.09
CA GLY A 272 -8.07 -11.36 14.55
C GLY A 272 -6.57 -11.71 14.49
N GLN A 273 -6.25 -12.93 14.06
CA GLN A 273 -4.88 -13.44 14.02
C GLN A 273 -4.02 -12.57 13.09
N ASN A 274 -2.98 -11.90 13.60
CA ASN A 274 -2.12 -11.08 12.75
C ASN A 274 -0.69 -10.89 13.28
N GLY A 275 0.25 -10.67 12.36
CA GLY A 275 1.67 -10.43 12.65
C GLY A 275 1.92 -9.10 13.36
N ALA A 276 3.04 -9.01 14.07
CA ALA A 276 3.43 -7.82 14.82
C ALA A 276 3.70 -6.59 13.92
N GLY A 277 4.17 -6.82 12.67
CA GLY A 277 4.48 -5.75 11.72
C GLY A 277 3.27 -4.96 11.21
N GLY A 278 2.07 -5.56 11.24
CA GLY A 278 0.84 -4.96 10.73
C GLY A 278 0.26 -5.68 9.52
N MET A 279 -0.40 -4.95 8.62
CA MET A 279 -1.10 -5.54 7.47
C MET A 279 -1.02 -4.73 6.18
N ILE A 280 -1.31 -5.42 5.08
CA ILE A 280 -1.59 -4.86 3.76
C ILE A 280 -3.02 -5.29 3.38
N ASN A 281 -3.89 -4.30 3.16
CA ASN A 281 -5.28 -4.48 2.75
C ASN A 281 -5.49 -3.91 1.34
N VAL A 282 -5.75 -4.79 0.37
CA VAL A 282 -6.13 -4.37 -0.99
C VAL A 282 -7.64 -4.07 -1.00
N VAL A 283 -8.04 -2.90 -1.48
CA VAL A 283 -9.46 -2.60 -1.69
C VAL A 283 -9.79 -2.88 -3.15
N SER A 284 -10.76 -3.76 -3.41
CA SER A 284 -11.13 -4.13 -4.76
C SER A 284 -11.86 -2.99 -5.48
N LYS A 285 -11.69 -2.94 -6.81
CA LYS A 285 -12.51 -2.13 -7.71
C LYS A 285 -13.99 -2.53 -7.61
N ARG A 286 -14.88 -1.53 -7.48
CA ARG A 286 -16.34 -1.73 -7.28
C ARG A 286 -17.16 -1.08 -8.39
N PRO A 287 -18.40 -1.55 -8.63
CA PRO A 287 -19.35 -0.92 -9.56
C PRO A 287 -19.52 0.58 -9.33
N THR A 288 -19.61 1.32 -10.42
CA THR A 288 -19.71 2.79 -10.45
C THR A 288 -21.09 3.24 -10.89
N GLU A 289 -21.51 4.41 -10.42
CA GLU A 289 -22.76 5.06 -10.84
C GLU A 289 -22.60 5.73 -12.22
N GLU A 290 -21.46 6.37 -12.43
CA GLU A 290 -21.05 6.84 -13.76
C GLU A 290 -20.56 5.67 -14.63
N PRO A 291 -20.92 5.61 -15.93
CA PRO A 291 -20.33 4.68 -16.87
C PRO A 291 -18.81 4.84 -16.98
N LEU A 292 -18.08 3.74 -16.87
CA LEU A 292 -16.64 3.68 -17.09
C LEU A 292 -16.35 2.54 -18.08
N ARG A 293 -15.56 2.84 -19.11
CA ARG A 293 -15.06 1.86 -20.06
C ARG A 293 -13.58 2.13 -20.27
N GLU A 294 -12.77 1.10 -20.10
CA GLU A 294 -11.33 1.13 -20.32
C GLU A 294 -10.92 -0.11 -21.10
N LEU A 295 -10.08 0.08 -22.12
CA LEU A 295 -9.29 -0.97 -22.74
C LEU A 295 -7.81 -0.56 -22.68
N GLU A 296 -6.93 -1.47 -22.29
CA GLU A 296 -5.49 -1.27 -22.23
C GLU A 296 -4.76 -2.35 -23.02
N VAL A 297 -3.78 -1.93 -23.81
CA VAL A 297 -2.77 -2.81 -24.42
C VAL A 297 -1.40 -2.41 -23.87
N GLN A 298 -0.62 -3.39 -23.42
CA GLN A 298 0.69 -3.17 -22.84
C GLN A 298 1.72 -4.16 -23.40
N LEU A 299 2.88 -3.64 -23.80
CA LEU A 299 4.03 -4.39 -24.31
C LEU A 299 5.24 -4.13 -23.40
N GLY A 300 6.21 -5.04 -23.35
CA GLY A 300 7.44 -4.81 -22.57
C GLY A 300 8.58 -5.75 -22.91
N ASN A 301 9.69 -5.62 -22.17
CA ASN A 301 10.80 -6.58 -22.23
C ASN A 301 10.42 -7.94 -21.64
N HIS A 302 11.18 -8.98 -22.01
CA HIS A 302 10.89 -10.39 -21.69
C HIS A 302 9.55 -10.83 -22.29
N ASP A 303 9.43 -10.56 -23.59
CA ASP A 303 8.30 -10.83 -24.50
C ASP A 303 6.89 -10.47 -24.01
N ARG A 304 6.80 -9.63 -22.98
CA ARG A 304 5.55 -9.29 -22.30
C ARG A 304 4.54 -8.65 -23.26
N ARG A 305 3.39 -9.30 -23.37
CA ARG A 305 2.19 -8.88 -24.10
C ARG A 305 1.01 -8.96 -23.15
N GLN A 306 0.28 -7.86 -22.97
CA GLN A 306 -0.89 -7.83 -22.09
C GLN A 306 -2.02 -7.04 -22.72
N VAL A 307 -3.24 -7.55 -22.54
CA VAL A 307 -4.49 -6.82 -22.73
C VAL A 307 -5.23 -6.78 -21.40
N ALA A 308 -5.76 -5.62 -21.02
CA ALA A 308 -6.60 -5.45 -19.84
C ALA A 308 -7.82 -4.59 -20.17
N GLY A 309 -8.85 -4.67 -19.34
CA GLY A 309 -10.06 -3.85 -19.51
C GLY A 309 -10.88 -3.75 -18.23
N ASP A 310 -11.62 -2.65 -18.12
CA ASP A 310 -12.43 -2.30 -16.96
C ASP A 310 -13.73 -1.66 -17.46
N PHE A 311 -14.86 -2.34 -17.22
CA PHE A 311 -16.17 -1.94 -17.74
C PHE A 311 -17.15 -1.87 -16.57
N SER A 312 -17.78 -0.73 -16.36
CA SER A 312 -18.58 -0.43 -15.17
C SER A 312 -19.69 0.56 -15.47
N GLY A 313 -20.73 0.58 -14.63
CA GLY A 313 -21.84 1.53 -14.74
C GLY A 313 -23.18 0.92 -14.30
N PRO A 314 -24.30 1.62 -14.57
CA PRO A 314 -25.64 1.11 -14.32
C PRO A 314 -26.09 0.09 -15.38
N LEU A 315 -26.93 -0.86 -14.95
CA LEU A 315 -27.70 -1.78 -15.78
C LEU A 315 -29.19 -1.39 -15.87
N ASP A 316 -29.66 -0.46 -15.05
CA ASP A 316 -31.02 0.07 -15.06
C ASP A 316 -31.05 1.60 -14.99
N GLU A 317 -32.14 2.20 -15.48
CA GLU A 317 -32.31 3.66 -15.56
C GLU A 317 -32.30 4.39 -14.20
N ASN A 318 -32.52 3.67 -13.09
CA ASN A 318 -32.56 4.24 -11.74
C ASN A 318 -31.25 4.06 -10.97
N GLY A 319 -30.21 3.47 -11.58
CA GLY A 319 -28.91 3.21 -10.92
C GLY A 319 -28.99 2.29 -9.70
N LYS A 320 -30.02 1.42 -9.62
CA LYS A 320 -30.22 0.45 -8.54
C LYS A 320 -29.45 -0.84 -8.74
N VAL A 321 -29.06 -1.14 -9.97
CA VAL A 321 -28.24 -2.29 -10.35
C VAL A 321 -27.02 -1.76 -11.09
N LEU A 322 -25.85 -1.84 -10.47
CA LEU A 322 -24.58 -1.42 -11.04
C LEU A 322 -23.70 -2.66 -11.28
N TYR A 323 -22.93 -2.69 -12.38
CA TYR A 323 -21.99 -3.77 -12.68
C TYR A 323 -20.54 -3.26 -12.71
N ARG A 324 -19.58 -4.17 -12.54
CA ARG A 324 -18.19 -3.98 -12.97
C ARG A 324 -17.61 -5.31 -13.46
N ILE A 325 -16.86 -5.27 -14.55
CA ILE A 325 -16.06 -6.38 -15.06
C ILE A 325 -14.66 -5.82 -15.30
N THR A 326 -13.74 -6.12 -14.38
CA THR A 326 -12.31 -5.81 -14.55
C THR A 326 -11.57 -7.10 -14.90
N GLY A 327 -10.62 -7.07 -15.83
CA GLY A 327 -9.83 -8.25 -16.17
C GLY A 327 -8.55 -7.94 -16.95
N LEU A 328 -7.65 -8.91 -17.00
CA LEU A 328 -6.45 -8.88 -17.84
C LEU A 328 -6.01 -10.28 -18.28
N ALA A 329 -5.35 -10.33 -19.43
CA ALA A 329 -4.59 -11.48 -19.91
C ALA A 329 -3.17 -11.03 -20.25
N ARG A 330 -2.17 -11.68 -19.65
CA ARG A 330 -0.73 -11.47 -19.86
C ARG A 330 -0.07 -12.78 -20.30
N ASP A 331 0.68 -12.67 -21.38
CA ASP A 331 1.69 -13.59 -21.89
C ASP A 331 3.06 -12.89 -21.68
N ALA A 332 4.05 -13.57 -21.10
CA ALA A 332 5.35 -12.98 -20.75
C ALA A 332 6.37 -14.04 -20.34
N GLU A 333 7.65 -13.68 -20.37
CA GLU A 333 8.76 -14.53 -19.90
C GLU A 333 9.40 -14.02 -18.58
N LEU A 334 10.27 -14.84 -18.00
CA LEU A 334 11.08 -14.54 -16.82
C LEU A 334 12.51 -14.10 -17.21
N PRO A 335 13.06 -13.00 -16.63
CA PRO A 335 14.27 -12.33 -17.14
C PRO A 335 15.57 -13.13 -17.27
N ALA A 336 15.71 -14.25 -16.56
CA ALA A 336 16.93 -15.07 -16.53
C ALA A 336 16.76 -16.45 -17.18
N SER A 337 15.53 -16.91 -17.43
CA SER A 337 15.25 -18.30 -17.82
C SER A 337 14.44 -18.45 -19.10
N GLY A 338 13.76 -17.40 -19.59
CA GLY A 338 12.82 -17.51 -20.71
C GLY A 338 11.56 -18.35 -20.40
N LEU A 339 11.38 -18.77 -19.14
CA LEU A 339 10.21 -19.54 -18.71
C LEU A 339 8.97 -18.62 -18.56
N PRO A 340 7.74 -19.17 -18.62
CA PRO A 340 6.51 -18.40 -18.54
C PRO A 340 6.37 -17.51 -17.29
N ASN A 341 5.60 -16.44 -17.46
CA ASN A 341 5.25 -15.44 -16.45
C ASN A 341 3.78 -15.00 -16.69
N ASP A 342 2.94 -15.95 -17.11
CA ASP A 342 1.57 -15.73 -17.55
C ASP A 342 0.68 -15.30 -16.39
N ARG A 343 -0.29 -14.44 -16.66
CA ARG A 343 -1.39 -14.17 -15.72
C ARG A 343 -2.70 -13.93 -16.46
N PHE A 344 -3.75 -14.63 -16.05
CA PHE A 344 -5.12 -14.35 -16.45
C PHE A 344 -5.95 -14.01 -15.22
N PHE A 345 -6.64 -12.87 -15.24
CA PHE A 345 -7.49 -12.37 -14.15
C PHE A 345 -8.82 -11.89 -14.72
N ILE A 346 -9.91 -12.21 -14.04
CA ILE A 346 -11.22 -11.61 -14.28
C ILE A 346 -11.98 -11.48 -12.97
N ALA A 347 -12.56 -10.30 -12.72
CA ALA A 347 -13.33 -9.96 -11.54
C ALA A 347 -14.69 -9.32 -11.90
N PRO A 348 -15.75 -10.14 -12.05
CA PRO A 348 -17.12 -9.66 -12.11
C PRO A 348 -17.64 -9.24 -10.73
N ALA A 349 -18.27 -8.07 -10.68
CA ALA A 349 -18.92 -7.50 -9.50
C ALA A 349 -20.29 -6.91 -9.85
N LEU A 350 -21.21 -6.92 -8.88
CA LEU A 350 -22.57 -6.40 -9.02
C LEU A 350 -23.00 -5.71 -7.73
N THR A 351 -23.43 -4.45 -7.80
CA THR A 351 -23.97 -3.70 -6.66
C THR A 351 -25.46 -3.50 -6.83
N LEU A 352 -26.23 -3.99 -5.87
CA LEU A 352 -27.68 -3.82 -5.77
C LEU A 352 -27.99 -2.79 -4.68
N LYS A 353 -28.84 -1.82 -5.01
CA LYS A 353 -29.38 -0.79 -4.09
C LYS A 353 -30.92 -0.90 -4.04
N PRO A 354 -31.50 -1.82 -3.26
CA PRO A 354 -32.97 -1.96 -3.17
C PRO A 354 -33.67 -0.68 -2.70
N SER A 355 -33.01 0.06 -1.79
CA SER A 355 -33.45 1.35 -1.23
C SER A 355 -32.25 2.28 -1.00
N SER A 356 -32.52 3.51 -0.54
CA SER A 356 -31.51 4.45 -0.02
C SER A 356 -30.70 3.93 1.16
N ASP A 357 -31.18 2.88 1.83
CA ASP A 357 -30.71 2.42 3.14
C ASP A 357 -30.05 1.04 3.08
N THR A 358 -30.02 0.40 1.91
CA THR A 358 -29.51 -0.95 1.74
C THR A 358 -28.65 -1.03 0.48
N THR A 359 -27.40 -1.43 0.63
CA THR A 359 -26.47 -1.71 -0.48
C THR A 359 -25.89 -3.11 -0.32
N LEU A 360 -26.02 -3.95 -1.35
CA LEU A 360 -25.43 -5.28 -1.41
C LEU A 360 -24.50 -5.35 -2.63
N THR A 361 -23.20 -5.44 -2.39
CA THR A 361 -22.20 -5.62 -3.46
C THR A 361 -21.72 -7.06 -3.48
N LEU A 362 -22.04 -7.80 -4.53
CA LEU A 362 -21.46 -9.11 -4.85
C LEU A 362 -20.08 -8.90 -5.49
N LEU A 363 -19.09 -9.64 -5.01
CA LEU A 363 -17.71 -9.61 -5.51
C LEU A 363 -17.27 -11.02 -5.88
N SER A 364 -16.69 -11.20 -7.06
CA SER A 364 -16.07 -12.45 -7.47
C SER A 364 -14.79 -12.20 -8.25
N HIS A 365 -13.86 -13.16 -8.23
CA HIS A 365 -12.76 -13.21 -9.20
C HIS A 365 -12.26 -14.63 -9.47
N TYR A 366 -11.65 -14.82 -10.62
CA TYR A 366 -10.77 -15.95 -10.96
C TYR A 366 -9.40 -15.40 -11.37
N LEU A 367 -8.34 -16.05 -10.88
CA LEU A 367 -6.95 -15.76 -11.23
C LEU A 367 -6.22 -17.06 -11.54
N ARG A 368 -5.55 -17.11 -12.69
CA ARG A 368 -4.57 -18.15 -13.04
C ARG A 368 -3.21 -17.52 -13.27
N VAL A 369 -2.17 -18.14 -12.73
CA VAL A 369 -0.76 -17.80 -12.95
C VAL A 369 -0.02 -19.04 -13.43
N ARG A 370 0.84 -18.85 -14.43
CA ARG A 370 1.85 -19.84 -14.84
C ARG A 370 3.20 -19.15 -14.82
N ASP A 371 3.91 -19.32 -13.73
CA ASP A 371 5.24 -18.76 -13.52
C ASP A 371 6.28 -19.88 -13.61
N GLY A 372 7.44 -19.63 -14.20
CA GLY A 372 8.55 -20.60 -14.30
C GLY A 372 9.31 -20.88 -13.00
N SER A 373 8.91 -20.30 -11.86
CA SER A 373 9.59 -20.44 -10.57
C SER A 373 11.03 -19.91 -10.56
N SER A 374 11.23 -18.66 -10.99
CA SER A 374 12.55 -18.01 -10.92
C SER A 374 12.93 -17.60 -9.49
N TYR A 375 13.62 -18.47 -8.76
CA TYR A 375 14.32 -18.12 -7.52
C TYR A 375 15.84 -18.06 -7.74
N ALA A 376 16.35 -16.88 -8.09
CA ALA A 376 17.75 -16.64 -8.45
C ALA A 376 18.67 -16.57 -7.21
N SER A 377 18.93 -17.73 -6.60
CA SER A 377 19.84 -17.93 -5.46
C SER A 377 21.17 -18.53 -5.93
N PHE A 378 22.29 -17.98 -5.46
CA PHE A 378 23.65 -18.40 -5.81
C PHE A 378 24.56 -18.35 -4.56
N PRO A 379 25.63 -19.15 -4.47
CA PRO A 379 26.57 -19.06 -3.35
C PRO A 379 27.17 -17.66 -3.15
N GLU A 380 27.51 -17.31 -1.90
CA GLU A 380 28.22 -16.08 -1.53
C GLU A 380 29.57 -15.98 -2.27
N ILE A 381 30.26 -17.11 -2.47
CA ILE A 381 31.46 -17.25 -3.33
C ILE A 381 31.05 -17.18 -4.80
N GLY A 382 31.36 -16.05 -5.45
CA GLY A 382 30.96 -15.76 -6.84
C GLY A 382 29.86 -14.71 -6.96
N THR A 383 29.28 -14.26 -5.84
CA THR A 383 28.35 -13.12 -5.80
C THR A 383 28.90 -11.98 -4.96
N GLN A 384 28.97 -12.17 -3.64
CA GLN A 384 29.53 -11.23 -2.67
C GLN A 384 31.05 -11.39 -2.62
N LEU A 385 31.51 -12.58 -2.22
CA LEU A 385 32.90 -13.00 -2.12
C LEU A 385 33.49 -13.31 -3.51
N PRO A 386 34.82 -13.19 -3.70
CA PRO A 386 35.49 -13.55 -4.95
C PRO A 386 35.42 -15.06 -5.23
N ASN A 387 35.41 -15.42 -6.52
CA ASN A 387 35.50 -16.78 -7.03
C ASN A 387 36.50 -16.77 -8.21
N PRO A 388 37.41 -17.76 -8.35
CA PRO A 388 38.40 -17.79 -9.43
C PRO A 388 37.80 -17.82 -10.85
N ASN A 389 36.55 -18.25 -11.02
CA ASN A 389 35.82 -18.23 -12.30
C ASN A 389 35.19 -16.86 -12.63
N GLY A 390 35.33 -15.86 -11.76
CA GLY A 390 34.63 -14.57 -11.86
C GLY A 390 33.29 -14.57 -11.14
N LYS A 391 32.41 -13.60 -11.46
CA LYS A 391 31.10 -13.47 -10.80
C LYS A 391 29.98 -14.15 -11.59
N PHE A 392 29.03 -14.76 -10.88
CA PHE A 392 27.79 -15.27 -11.48
C PHE A 392 26.99 -14.15 -12.14
N SER A 393 26.35 -14.46 -13.26
CA SER A 393 25.43 -13.54 -13.91
C SER A 393 24.06 -13.65 -13.27
N ARG A 394 23.42 -12.52 -12.96
CA ARG A 394 21.99 -12.48 -12.58
C ARG A 394 21.04 -12.93 -13.70
N ASN A 395 21.57 -13.14 -14.91
CA ASN A 395 20.86 -13.71 -16.05
C ASN A 395 21.13 -15.22 -16.21
N THR A 396 22.00 -15.83 -15.38
CA THR A 396 22.10 -17.29 -15.30
C THR A 396 20.84 -17.82 -14.62
N TYR A 397 20.26 -18.88 -15.17
CA TYR A 397 19.26 -19.69 -14.48
C TYR A 397 19.89 -21.03 -14.07
N VAL A 398 19.64 -21.44 -12.83
CA VAL A 398 20.30 -22.59 -12.17
C VAL A 398 19.31 -23.68 -11.75
N GLY A 399 18.01 -23.49 -12.06
CA GLY A 399 16.97 -24.51 -11.93
C GLY A 399 16.99 -25.49 -13.11
N GLU A 400 15.85 -26.09 -13.44
CA GLU A 400 15.72 -27.04 -14.55
C GLU A 400 14.45 -26.78 -15.38
N PRO A 401 14.56 -26.18 -16.59
CA PRO A 401 13.40 -25.75 -17.40
C PRO A 401 12.34 -26.82 -17.70
N GLY A 402 12.72 -28.10 -17.75
CA GLY A 402 11.80 -29.22 -17.97
C GLY A 402 11.01 -29.68 -16.74
N PHE A 403 11.36 -29.16 -15.55
CA PHE A 403 10.78 -29.56 -14.26
C PHE A 403 10.12 -28.38 -13.54
N ASP A 404 10.83 -27.25 -13.48
CA ASP A 404 10.50 -26.06 -12.71
C ASP A 404 9.23 -25.36 -13.19
N ARG A 405 8.39 -24.98 -12.23
CA ARG A 405 7.14 -24.22 -12.44
C ARG A 405 6.47 -23.86 -11.13
N PHE A 406 5.65 -22.82 -11.19
CA PHE A 406 4.69 -22.42 -10.19
C PHE A 406 3.36 -22.15 -10.91
N ASN A 407 2.53 -23.20 -11.03
CA ASN A 407 1.19 -23.10 -11.60
C ASN A 407 0.20 -22.89 -10.45
N GLN A 408 -0.53 -21.77 -10.46
CA GLN A 408 -1.57 -21.47 -9.48
C GLN A 408 -2.90 -21.17 -10.18
N GLU A 409 -3.98 -21.78 -9.69
CA GLU A 409 -5.35 -21.37 -10.00
C GLU A 409 -6.10 -21.04 -8.71
N GLN A 410 -6.71 -19.86 -8.62
CA GLN A 410 -7.54 -19.46 -7.50
C GLN A 410 -8.84 -18.79 -7.96
N TRP A 411 -9.87 -18.91 -7.14
CA TRP A 411 -11.10 -18.13 -7.27
C TRP A 411 -11.67 -17.75 -5.91
N MET A 412 -12.39 -16.63 -5.89
CA MET A 412 -13.09 -16.14 -4.70
C MET A 412 -14.49 -15.66 -5.10
N ILE A 413 -15.46 -15.85 -4.20
CA ILE A 413 -16.81 -15.30 -4.31
C ILE A 413 -17.25 -14.80 -2.93
N GLY A 414 -17.95 -13.67 -2.89
CA GLY A 414 -18.38 -13.06 -1.64
C GLY A 414 -19.37 -11.93 -1.85
N TYR A 415 -19.74 -11.29 -0.74
CA TYR A 415 -20.56 -10.09 -0.75
C TYR A 415 -20.17 -9.15 0.39
N LEU A 416 -20.47 -7.87 0.18
CA LEU A 416 -20.44 -6.81 1.17
C LEU A 416 -21.87 -6.26 1.28
N LEU A 417 -22.53 -6.49 2.40
CA LEU A 417 -23.83 -5.94 2.73
C LEU A 417 -23.66 -4.76 3.69
N GLU A 418 -24.31 -3.64 3.38
CA GLU A 418 -24.53 -2.52 4.30
C GLU A 418 -26.02 -2.21 4.40
N HIS A 419 -26.53 -2.03 5.61
CA HIS A 419 -27.90 -1.58 5.86
C HIS A 419 -27.96 -0.55 7.00
N ARG A 420 -28.52 0.63 6.71
CA ARG A 420 -28.85 1.66 7.70
C ARG A 420 -30.22 1.34 8.32
N LEU A 421 -30.22 1.02 9.61
CA LEU A 421 -31.45 0.73 10.37
C LEU A 421 -32.19 2.02 10.78
N ASN A 422 -31.43 3.10 10.99
CA ASN A 422 -31.87 4.45 11.36
C ASN A 422 -30.63 5.38 11.39
N ASP A 423 -30.80 6.65 11.77
CA ASP A 423 -29.70 7.62 11.82
C ASP A 423 -28.58 7.27 12.81
N THR A 424 -28.89 6.49 13.86
CA THR A 424 -27.92 6.00 14.85
C THR A 424 -27.18 4.77 14.34
N TRP A 425 -27.90 3.77 13.81
CA TRP A 425 -27.39 2.41 13.60
C TRP A 425 -27.20 2.03 12.13
N THR A 426 -26.01 1.50 11.81
CA THR A 426 -25.70 0.86 10.52
C THR A 426 -25.11 -0.53 10.77
N VAL A 427 -25.66 -1.54 10.11
CA VAL A 427 -25.18 -2.93 10.16
C VAL A 427 -24.44 -3.26 8.86
N ARG A 428 -23.33 -4.01 8.97
CA ARG A 428 -22.61 -4.57 7.83
C ARG A 428 -22.38 -6.06 7.99
N GLN A 429 -22.34 -6.77 6.87
CA GLN A 429 -21.94 -8.18 6.82
C GLN A 429 -21.07 -8.40 5.58
N ASN A 430 -19.80 -8.72 5.82
CA ASN A 430 -18.80 -8.94 4.78
C ASN A 430 -18.43 -10.42 4.78
N THR A 431 -18.69 -11.12 3.68
CA THR A 431 -18.52 -12.58 3.57
C THR A 431 -17.72 -12.94 2.32
N ARG A 432 -16.78 -13.88 2.43
CA ARG A 432 -16.05 -14.45 1.30
C ARG A 432 -15.79 -15.95 1.48
N TYR A 433 -15.97 -16.69 0.40
CA TYR A 433 -15.41 -18.03 0.20
C TYR A 433 -14.32 -17.97 -0.87
N GLY A 434 -13.32 -18.84 -0.78
CA GLY A 434 -12.29 -18.95 -1.82
C GLY A 434 -11.64 -20.33 -1.87
N TYR A 435 -11.10 -20.65 -3.04
CA TYR A 435 -10.31 -21.85 -3.31
C TYR A 435 -9.05 -21.47 -4.09
N THR A 436 -7.92 -22.10 -3.77
CA THR A 436 -6.68 -22.02 -4.55
C THR A 436 -6.03 -23.40 -4.62
N SER A 437 -5.37 -23.70 -5.73
CA SER A 437 -4.54 -24.90 -5.93
C SER A 437 -3.22 -24.54 -6.60
N VAL A 438 -2.15 -25.25 -6.21
CA VAL A 438 -0.78 -25.01 -6.67
C VAL A 438 -0.09 -26.34 -7.01
N ASP A 439 0.51 -26.44 -8.22
CA ASP A 439 1.59 -27.39 -8.55
C ASP A 439 2.87 -26.56 -8.67
N TYR A 440 3.67 -26.58 -7.60
CA TYR A 440 4.93 -25.85 -7.49
C TYR A 440 6.08 -26.87 -7.45
N ARG A 441 7.06 -26.70 -8.35
CA ARG A 441 8.28 -27.51 -8.43
C ARG A 441 9.44 -26.61 -8.80
N GLN A 442 10.60 -26.87 -8.22
CA GLN A 442 11.83 -26.17 -8.58
C GLN A 442 13.05 -27.01 -8.24
N VAL A 443 14.05 -27.01 -9.12
CA VAL A 443 15.42 -27.38 -8.76
C VAL A 443 16.12 -26.17 -8.11
N TYR A 444 16.63 -26.40 -6.91
CA TYR A 444 17.38 -25.44 -6.10
C TYR A 444 18.88 -25.76 -6.13
N VAL A 445 19.71 -24.75 -5.91
CA VAL A 445 21.12 -24.95 -5.55
C VAL A 445 21.20 -25.51 -4.13
N ARG A 446 21.98 -26.58 -3.93
CA ARG A 446 22.37 -27.09 -2.61
C ARG A 446 23.60 -26.30 -2.18
N GLY A 447 23.39 -25.22 -1.41
CA GLY A 447 24.36 -24.14 -1.13
C GLY A 447 25.81 -24.59 -0.97
N GLY A 448 26.57 -24.52 -2.08
CA GLY A 448 27.88 -25.14 -2.20
C GLY A 448 28.26 -25.41 -3.66
N PHE A 449 29.35 -26.17 -3.84
CA PHE A 449 29.90 -26.56 -5.14
C PHE A 449 30.23 -28.06 -5.14
N ALA A 450 30.09 -28.71 -6.28
CA ALA A 450 30.55 -30.08 -6.46
C ALA A 450 32.09 -30.10 -6.51
N THR A 451 32.72 -30.99 -5.73
CA THR A 451 34.18 -31.16 -5.74
C THR A 451 34.59 -31.91 -7.02
N VAL A 452 35.42 -31.28 -7.85
CA VAL A 452 35.92 -31.83 -9.13
C VAL A 452 37.37 -32.30 -8.99
N ASN A 453 38.19 -31.56 -8.25
CA ASN A 453 39.59 -31.88 -7.96
C ASN A 453 39.81 -31.91 -6.43
N PRO A 454 39.71 -33.09 -5.78
CA PRO A 454 39.86 -33.20 -4.32
C PRO A 454 41.31 -32.99 -3.87
N ASP A 455 42.30 -33.26 -4.72
CA ASP A 455 43.73 -33.13 -4.39
C ASP A 455 44.19 -31.66 -4.36
N ASN A 456 43.44 -30.76 -4.99
CA ASN A 456 43.66 -29.31 -4.94
C ASN A 456 42.37 -28.56 -4.54
N PRO A 457 42.11 -28.35 -3.24
CA PRO A 457 40.93 -27.60 -2.78
C PRO A 457 40.80 -26.17 -3.32
N ALA A 458 41.89 -25.57 -3.83
CA ALA A 458 41.90 -24.23 -4.43
C ALA A 458 41.72 -24.24 -5.97
N ASP A 459 41.49 -25.40 -6.59
CA ASP A 459 41.27 -25.53 -8.04
C ASP A 459 40.02 -24.75 -8.49
N PRO A 460 40.08 -23.89 -9.53
CA PRO A 460 38.92 -23.22 -10.06
C PRO A 460 37.75 -24.14 -10.45
N ALA A 461 38.00 -25.40 -10.80
CA ALA A 461 36.95 -26.38 -11.10
C ALA A 461 36.02 -26.64 -9.89
N ASN A 462 36.56 -26.61 -8.66
CA ASN A 462 35.80 -26.75 -7.41
C ASN A 462 34.90 -25.55 -7.10
N PHE A 463 34.93 -24.49 -7.90
CA PHE A 463 34.14 -23.27 -7.72
C PHE A 463 33.28 -22.96 -8.96
N ARG A 464 32.96 -23.98 -9.76
CA ARG A 464 32.24 -23.83 -11.04
C ARG A 464 30.92 -24.59 -11.11
N LEU A 465 30.91 -25.86 -10.71
CA LEU A 465 29.70 -26.69 -10.70
C LEU A 465 28.93 -26.50 -9.39
N LEU A 466 27.68 -26.07 -9.48
CA LEU A 466 26.76 -25.91 -8.37
C LEU A 466 26.02 -27.23 -8.12
N GLU A 467 26.07 -27.74 -6.88
CA GLU A 467 25.20 -28.87 -6.51
C GLU A 467 23.74 -28.44 -6.55
N ARG A 468 22.85 -29.37 -6.92
CA ARG A 468 21.41 -29.11 -7.09
C ARG A 468 20.56 -30.15 -6.37
N TYR A 469 19.33 -29.79 -6.03
CA TYR A 469 18.32 -30.72 -5.51
C TYR A 469 16.88 -30.28 -5.89
N PRO A 470 15.95 -31.23 -6.12
CA PRO A 470 14.57 -30.89 -6.43
C PRO A 470 13.72 -30.65 -5.18
N PHE A 471 12.91 -29.60 -5.27
CA PHE A 471 11.81 -29.27 -4.37
C PHE A 471 10.48 -29.39 -5.10
N GLY A 472 9.39 -29.65 -4.36
CA GLY A 472 8.05 -29.35 -4.85
C GLY A 472 6.97 -29.49 -3.80
N SER A 473 5.90 -28.74 -3.98
CA SER A 473 4.68 -28.80 -3.18
C SER A 473 3.45 -28.88 -4.09
N GLN A 474 2.58 -29.87 -3.84
CA GLN A 474 1.22 -29.93 -4.39
C GLN A 474 0.25 -29.54 -3.30
N GLU A 475 -0.54 -28.49 -3.53
CA GLU A 475 -1.38 -27.90 -2.49
C GLU A 475 -2.78 -27.54 -2.98
N ASN A 476 -3.73 -27.52 -2.05
CA ASN A 476 -4.98 -26.79 -2.21
C ASN A 476 -5.45 -26.20 -0.89
N ALA A 477 -5.86 -24.93 -0.92
CA ALA A 477 -6.43 -24.23 0.22
C ALA A 477 -7.87 -23.81 -0.06
N ARG A 478 -8.69 -23.82 0.99
CA ARG A 478 -10.04 -23.25 1.03
C ARG A 478 -10.09 -22.22 2.14
N LEU A 479 -10.64 -21.04 1.88
CA LEU A 479 -10.98 -20.05 2.91
C LEU A 479 -12.49 -19.85 2.99
N PHE A 480 -12.97 -19.55 4.18
CA PHE A 480 -14.26 -18.95 4.43
C PHE A 480 -14.10 -17.91 5.54
N THR A 481 -14.48 -16.67 5.26
CA THR A 481 -14.44 -15.55 6.21
C THR A 481 -15.77 -14.83 6.21
N ILE A 482 -16.29 -14.54 7.40
CA ILE A 482 -17.48 -13.71 7.60
C ILE A 482 -17.23 -12.75 8.77
N ASP A 483 -17.52 -11.47 8.56
CA ASP A 483 -17.38 -10.40 9.54
C ASP A 483 -18.71 -9.64 9.65
N ASN A 484 -19.33 -9.70 10.82
CA ASN A 484 -20.61 -9.07 11.13
C ASN A 484 -20.34 -7.84 11.99
N GLN A 485 -20.86 -6.68 11.60
CA GLN A 485 -20.56 -5.40 12.23
C GLN A 485 -21.85 -4.65 12.55
N ALA A 486 -21.91 -4.00 13.71
CA ALA A 486 -22.94 -3.03 14.06
C ALA A 486 -22.26 -1.74 14.53
N GLN A 487 -22.44 -0.65 13.78
CA GLN A 487 -21.92 0.68 14.07
C GLN A 487 -23.05 1.54 14.66
N ALA A 488 -22.78 2.23 15.77
CA ALA A 488 -23.69 3.21 16.37
C ALA A 488 -23.01 4.57 16.51
N LYS A 489 -23.63 5.63 15.96
CA LYS A 489 -23.21 7.03 16.16
C LYS A 489 -24.09 7.67 17.23
N VAL A 490 -23.52 8.09 18.35
CA VAL A 490 -24.29 8.59 19.51
C VAL A 490 -23.64 9.87 20.06
N SER A 491 -24.44 10.92 20.25
CA SER A 491 -24.00 12.16 20.91
C SER A 491 -24.52 12.22 22.34
N LEU A 492 -23.62 12.44 23.30
CA LEU A 492 -23.89 12.55 24.74
C LEU A 492 -23.37 13.90 25.25
N GLY A 493 -24.14 14.97 25.02
CA GLY A 493 -23.66 16.33 25.19
C GLY A 493 -22.54 16.64 24.18
N ASP A 494 -21.41 17.16 24.67
CA ASP A 494 -20.23 17.52 23.86
C ASP A 494 -19.43 16.29 23.34
N TRP A 495 -19.83 15.07 23.71
CA TRP A 495 -19.14 13.82 23.40
C TRP A 495 -19.84 13.10 22.24
N ALA A 496 -19.17 12.98 21.09
CA ALA A 496 -19.67 12.25 19.93
C ALA A 496 -18.95 10.90 19.81
N HIS A 497 -19.66 9.83 20.12
CA HIS A 497 -19.20 8.44 20.08
C HIS A 497 -19.48 7.81 18.71
N THR A 498 -18.58 6.92 18.28
CA THR A 498 -18.83 5.99 17.19
C THR A 498 -18.42 4.60 17.64
N PHE A 499 -19.37 3.90 18.25
CA PHE A 499 -19.21 2.52 18.64
C PHE A 499 -19.22 1.62 17.41
N LEU A 500 -18.37 0.59 17.44
CA LEU A 500 -18.35 -0.51 16.50
C LEU A 500 -18.29 -1.82 17.29
N PHE A 501 -19.38 -2.56 17.26
CA PHE A 501 -19.46 -3.93 17.74
C PHE A 501 -19.25 -4.87 16.55
N GLY A 502 -18.59 -6.01 16.75
CA GLY A 502 -18.51 -7.01 15.69
C GLY A 502 -18.17 -8.42 16.15
N LEU A 503 -18.59 -9.38 15.32
CA LEU A 503 -18.38 -10.81 15.49
C LEU A 503 -17.94 -11.38 14.15
N ASP A 504 -16.71 -11.89 14.09
CA ASP A 504 -16.18 -12.57 12.90
C ASP A 504 -15.91 -14.06 13.14
N TYR A 505 -15.90 -14.79 12.03
CA TYR A 505 -15.50 -16.18 11.95
C TYR A 505 -14.64 -16.42 10.71
N GLN A 506 -13.52 -17.13 10.89
CA GLN A 506 -12.59 -17.48 9.82
C GLN A 506 -12.24 -18.97 9.85
N HIS A 507 -12.64 -19.72 8.83
CA HIS A 507 -12.21 -21.09 8.60
C HIS A 507 -11.27 -21.19 7.41
N SER A 508 -10.26 -22.05 7.51
CA SER A 508 -9.48 -22.48 6.35
C SER A 508 -9.11 -23.95 6.44
N ARG A 509 -9.08 -24.64 5.29
CA ARG A 509 -8.62 -26.02 5.15
C ARG A 509 -7.57 -26.07 4.04
N ASN A 510 -6.34 -26.39 4.44
CA ASN A 510 -5.20 -26.45 3.55
C ASN A 510 -4.72 -27.91 3.49
N TYR A 511 -4.66 -28.47 2.28
CA TYR A 511 -3.95 -29.70 1.99
C TYR A 511 -2.59 -29.35 1.39
N GLN A 512 -1.53 -29.98 1.88
CA GLN A 512 -0.16 -29.76 1.43
C GLN A 512 0.58 -31.09 1.38
N ARG A 513 1.24 -31.35 0.25
CA ARG A 513 2.15 -32.49 0.04
C ARG A 513 3.46 -31.98 -0.55
N THR A 514 4.54 -32.04 0.23
CA THR A 514 5.82 -31.42 -0.07
C THR A 514 6.97 -32.43 0.00
N TYR A 515 7.84 -32.43 -1.02
CA TYR A 515 9.15 -33.09 -1.02
C TYR A 515 10.28 -32.04 -1.10
N ASN A 516 11.42 -32.33 -0.48
CA ASN A 516 12.54 -31.40 -0.29
C ASN A 516 13.90 -32.10 -0.46
N ASP A 517 13.94 -33.15 -1.27
CA ASP A 517 15.18 -33.82 -1.67
C ASP A 517 14.97 -34.63 -2.96
N GLY A 518 16.05 -35.15 -3.53
CA GLY A 518 16.05 -36.00 -4.72
C GLY A 518 17.38 -35.96 -5.48
N VAL A 519 17.41 -36.54 -6.68
CA VAL A 519 18.60 -36.62 -7.53
C VAL A 519 18.42 -35.74 -8.77
N VAL A 520 19.43 -34.93 -9.06
CA VAL A 520 19.58 -34.10 -10.26
C VAL A 520 21.06 -33.73 -10.39
N ASP A 521 21.58 -33.68 -11.62
CA ASP A 521 23.01 -33.43 -11.83
C ASP A 521 23.42 -32.00 -11.39
N PRO A 522 24.66 -31.78 -10.91
CA PRO A 522 25.22 -30.44 -10.72
C PRO A 522 25.18 -29.62 -12.03
N ILE A 523 25.03 -28.29 -11.93
CA ILE A 523 25.01 -27.40 -13.11
C ILE A 523 26.19 -26.43 -13.11
N ASP A 524 26.73 -26.12 -14.28
CA ASP A 524 27.71 -25.06 -14.48
C ASP A 524 27.05 -23.69 -14.27
N GLY A 525 27.41 -22.98 -13.20
CA GLY A 525 26.83 -21.67 -12.87
C GLY A 525 27.24 -20.52 -13.80
N TYR A 526 28.16 -20.77 -14.73
CA TYR A 526 28.68 -19.79 -15.71
C TYR A 526 28.30 -20.14 -17.15
N SER A 527 27.97 -21.40 -17.43
CA SER A 527 27.63 -21.90 -18.77
C SER A 527 26.65 -23.09 -18.66
N PRO A 528 25.43 -22.87 -18.13
CA PRO A 528 24.49 -23.95 -17.80
C PRO A 528 24.05 -24.72 -19.05
N VAL A 529 23.96 -26.04 -18.90
CA VAL A 529 23.34 -26.96 -19.87
C VAL A 529 22.16 -27.62 -19.19
N TYR A 530 20.99 -27.54 -19.80
CA TYR A 530 19.72 -28.05 -19.27
C TYR A 530 19.35 -29.40 -19.89
N GLY A 531 18.34 -30.05 -19.32
CA GLY A 531 17.88 -31.38 -19.72
C GLY A 531 18.29 -32.50 -18.76
N SER A 532 18.79 -32.17 -17.56
CA SER A 532 19.10 -33.17 -16.52
C SER A 532 17.87 -33.96 -16.12
N ARG A 533 18.09 -35.23 -15.79
CA ARG A 533 17.03 -36.11 -15.27
C ARG A 533 16.80 -35.77 -13.80
N VAL A 534 15.57 -35.40 -13.46
CA VAL A 534 15.16 -35.05 -12.08
C VAL A 534 14.37 -36.21 -11.46
N GLU A 535 14.88 -36.79 -10.38
CA GLU A 535 14.17 -37.76 -9.53
C GLU A 535 13.81 -37.11 -8.19
N THR A 536 12.56 -37.21 -7.75
CA THR A 536 12.08 -36.59 -6.51
C THR A 536 12.01 -37.60 -5.38
N ALA A 537 12.48 -37.24 -4.18
CA ALA A 537 12.33 -38.08 -2.99
C ALA A 537 10.86 -38.21 -2.54
N ALA A 538 10.62 -39.10 -1.56
CA ALA A 538 9.34 -39.18 -0.87
C ALA A 538 8.96 -37.84 -0.21
N PRO A 539 7.66 -37.52 -0.05
CA PRO A 539 7.24 -36.31 0.65
C PRO A 539 7.64 -36.39 2.13
N TRP A 540 8.28 -35.33 2.64
CA TRP A 540 8.59 -35.17 4.06
C TRP A 540 7.41 -34.59 4.84
N PHE A 541 6.44 -34.00 4.13
CA PHE A 541 5.21 -33.46 4.68
C PHE A 541 4.03 -33.82 3.74
N ASP A 542 3.01 -34.48 4.27
CA ASP A 542 1.73 -34.73 3.57
C ASP A 542 0.61 -34.65 4.62
N ALA A 543 -0.14 -33.56 4.64
CA ALA A 543 -1.13 -33.31 5.69
C ALA A 543 -2.31 -32.44 5.24
N THR A 544 -3.41 -32.53 5.99
CA THR A 544 -4.50 -31.53 5.97
C THR A 544 -4.51 -30.74 7.27
N THR A 545 -4.18 -29.44 7.19
CA THR A 545 -4.34 -28.49 8.30
C THR A 545 -5.66 -27.77 8.19
N ARG A 546 -6.48 -27.83 9.24
CA ARG A 546 -7.68 -27.00 9.41
C ARG A 546 -7.39 -25.94 10.47
N LEU A 547 -7.68 -24.69 10.16
CA LEU A 547 -7.71 -23.59 11.14
C LEU A 547 -9.15 -23.08 11.29
N ALA A 548 -9.54 -22.74 12.51
CA ALA A 548 -10.76 -22.00 12.79
C ALA A 548 -10.48 -20.88 13.79
N GLN A 549 -11.16 -19.74 13.63
CA GLN A 549 -11.11 -18.63 14.57
C GLN A 549 -12.49 -17.98 14.66
N THR A 550 -12.92 -17.65 15.87
CA THR A 550 -14.06 -16.77 16.17
C THR A 550 -13.57 -15.63 17.04
N GLY A 551 -13.91 -14.39 16.70
CA GLY A 551 -13.57 -13.24 17.55
C GLY A 551 -14.71 -12.25 17.73
N LEU A 552 -14.90 -11.85 18.98
CA LEU A 552 -15.84 -10.80 19.39
C LEU A 552 -15.03 -9.53 19.69
N TYR A 553 -15.33 -8.44 19.00
CA TYR A 553 -14.62 -7.16 19.16
C TYR A 553 -15.57 -5.98 19.43
N LEU A 554 -15.04 -5.01 20.17
CA LEU A 554 -15.66 -3.72 20.44
C LEU A 554 -14.59 -2.64 20.27
N GLN A 555 -14.93 -1.57 19.56
CA GLN A 555 -14.16 -0.32 19.54
C GLN A 555 -15.11 0.87 19.69
N ASP A 556 -14.64 1.94 20.31
CA ASP A 556 -15.29 3.25 20.31
C ASP A 556 -14.29 4.31 19.80
N LEU A 557 -14.78 5.21 18.96
CA LEU A 557 -14.11 6.44 18.54
C LEU A 557 -14.82 7.62 19.20
N VAL A 558 -14.22 8.14 20.26
CA VAL A 558 -14.80 9.19 21.10
C VAL A 558 -14.24 10.55 20.66
N LYS A 559 -15.09 11.44 20.16
CA LYS A 559 -14.72 12.82 19.83
C LYS A 559 -15.22 13.77 20.91
N TRP A 560 -14.36 14.66 21.39
CA TRP A 560 -14.70 15.71 22.36
C TRP A 560 -13.90 16.98 22.04
N GLY A 561 -14.60 17.98 21.49
CA GLY A 561 -13.95 19.16 20.89
C GLY A 561 -12.91 18.76 19.85
N ASN A 562 -11.64 19.13 20.09
CA ASN A 562 -10.51 18.79 19.23
C ASN A 562 -9.89 17.40 19.52
N TRP A 563 -10.32 16.69 20.56
CA TRP A 563 -9.74 15.38 20.90
C TRP A 563 -10.49 14.24 20.23
N VAL A 564 -9.74 13.24 19.74
CA VAL A 564 -10.29 11.95 19.30
C VAL A 564 -9.56 10.83 20.04
N ALA A 565 -10.28 10.11 20.90
CA ALA A 565 -9.78 8.89 21.52
C ALA A 565 -10.28 7.66 20.77
N THR A 566 -9.43 6.62 20.70
CA THR A 566 -9.80 5.28 20.24
C THR A 566 -9.57 4.32 21.38
N LEU A 567 -10.61 3.59 21.79
CA LEU A 567 -10.50 2.49 22.76
C LEU A 567 -11.08 1.23 22.12
N GLY A 568 -10.36 0.11 22.19
CA GLY A 568 -10.86 -1.14 21.62
C GLY A 568 -10.30 -2.38 22.31
N GLY A 569 -11.14 -3.42 22.38
CA GLY A 569 -10.81 -4.72 22.94
C GLY A 569 -11.46 -5.84 22.14
N ARG A 570 -10.78 -6.98 22.06
CA ARG A 570 -11.22 -8.17 21.33
C ARG A 570 -10.87 -9.43 22.10
N TYR A 571 -11.84 -10.34 22.18
CA TYR A 571 -11.62 -11.71 22.63
C TYR A 571 -11.66 -12.65 21.43
N ASP A 572 -10.61 -13.44 21.25
CA ASP A 572 -10.49 -14.45 20.21
C ASP A 572 -10.42 -15.85 20.80
N LYS A 573 -11.07 -16.80 20.12
CA LYS A 573 -10.86 -18.24 20.27
C LYS A 573 -10.42 -18.81 18.93
N ALA A 574 -9.28 -19.48 18.90
CA ALA A 574 -8.69 -20.05 17.70
C ALA A 574 -8.35 -21.53 17.90
N SER A 575 -8.39 -22.33 16.84
CA SER A 575 -7.98 -23.73 16.88
C SER A 575 -7.30 -24.19 15.59
N ALA A 576 -6.40 -25.16 15.76
CA ALA A 576 -5.70 -25.86 14.68
C ALA A 576 -5.95 -27.37 14.81
N ASP A 577 -6.20 -28.03 13.69
CA ASP A 577 -6.41 -29.48 13.57
C ASP A 577 -5.60 -29.98 12.36
N VAL A 578 -4.37 -30.41 12.63
CA VAL A 578 -3.42 -30.96 11.65
C VAL A 578 -3.59 -32.46 11.63
N ALA A 579 -3.92 -33.04 10.47
CA ALA A 579 -3.99 -34.48 10.25
C ALA A 579 -2.97 -34.90 9.19
N SER A 580 -2.00 -35.72 9.58
CA SER A 580 -0.92 -36.24 8.74
C SER A 580 -1.37 -37.48 7.98
N ASN A 581 -0.92 -37.60 6.72
CA ASN A 581 -1.10 -38.78 5.87
C ASN A 581 0.15 -39.65 5.80
N ILE A 582 1.27 -39.25 6.42
CA ILE A 582 2.54 -40.00 6.42
C ILE A 582 2.51 -41.11 7.49
N ASP A 583 2.14 -40.73 8.72
CA ASP A 583 2.12 -41.57 9.92
C ASP A 583 0.70 -41.74 10.52
N GLY A 584 -0.30 -41.06 9.94
CA GLY A 584 -1.68 -41.04 10.44
C GLY A 584 -1.89 -40.19 11.71
N SER A 585 -0.89 -39.44 12.17
CA SER A 585 -0.99 -38.64 13.39
C SER A 585 -1.96 -37.46 13.25
N ARG A 586 -2.49 -36.99 14.38
CA ARG A 586 -3.44 -35.88 14.41
C ARG A 586 -3.26 -34.99 15.63
N THR A 587 -2.75 -33.78 15.42
CA THR A 587 -2.53 -32.77 16.45
C THR A 587 -3.68 -31.76 16.46
N LYS A 588 -4.29 -31.56 17.65
CA LYS A 588 -5.33 -30.55 17.88
C LYS A 588 -4.89 -29.58 18.96
N ILE A 589 -4.99 -28.29 18.64
CA ILE A 589 -4.67 -27.17 19.52
C ILE A 589 -5.88 -26.22 19.55
N SER A 590 -6.21 -25.66 20.71
CA SER A 590 -7.28 -24.67 20.86
C SER A 590 -6.87 -23.61 21.87
N GLU A 591 -6.58 -22.42 21.37
CA GLU A 591 -6.10 -21.27 22.13
C GLU A 591 -7.16 -20.17 22.24
N HIS A 592 -6.94 -19.25 23.17
CA HIS A 592 -7.72 -18.03 23.29
C HIS A 592 -6.82 -16.86 23.69
N ASN A 593 -7.17 -15.65 23.27
CA ASN A 593 -6.44 -14.43 23.64
C ASN A 593 -7.38 -13.24 23.79
N PHE A 594 -7.00 -12.29 24.64
CA PHE A 594 -7.60 -10.96 24.68
C PHE A 594 -6.59 -9.93 24.17
N SER A 595 -6.95 -9.17 23.14
CA SER A 595 -6.12 -8.13 22.54
C SER A 595 -6.76 -6.76 22.76
N LYS A 596 -5.99 -5.73 23.11
CA LYS A 596 -6.50 -4.35 23.25
C LYS A 596 -5.70 -3.30 22.47
N ARG A 597 -6.35 -2.18 22.18
CA ARG A 597 -5.74 -0.96 21.63
C ARG A 597 -6.28 0.26 22.36
N ALA A 598 -5.42 1.26 22.53
CA ALA A 598 -5.79 2.58 23.01
C ALA A 598 -5.02 3.62 22.20
N GLY A 599 -5.63 4.75 21.89
CA GLY A 599 -4.96 5.86 21.23
C GLY A 599 -5.67 7.17 21.43
N LEU A 600 -4.94 8.27 21.29
CA LEU A 600 -5.44 9.63 21.46
C LEU A 600 -4.82 10.54 20.40
N VAL A 601 -5.65 11.32 19.72
CA VAL A 601 -5.29 12.33 18.72
C VAL A 601 -5.78 13.69 19.19
N TYR A 602 -5.00 14.75 18.94
CA TYR A 602 -5.46 16.14 19.06
C TYR A 602 -5.52 16.79 17.68
N LEU A 603 -6.71 17.19 17.22
CA LEU A 603 -6.95 17.86 15.95
C LEU A 603 -6.80 19.38 16.10
N HIS A 604 -5.64 19.93 15.74
CA HIS A 604 -5.45 21.37 15.71
C HIS A 604 -6.09 21.98 14.45
N PRO A 605 -6.82 23.12 14.52
CA PRO A 605 -7.52 23.72 13.37
C PRO A 605 -6.66 24.08 12.16
N SER A 606 -5.33 24.12 12.29
CA SER A 606 -4.41 24.26 11.16
C SER A 606 -4.27 23.00 10.30
N GLY A 607 -4.93 21.89 10.65
CA GLY A 607 -4.77 20.57 10.01
C GLY A 607 -3.64 19.72 10.60
N LEU A 608 -3.14 20.05 11.79
CA LEU A 608 -2.06 19.34 12.47
C LEU A 608 -2.63 18.35 13.51
N ALA A 609 -2.22 17.09 13.47
CA ALA A 609 -2.77 16.02 14.30
C ALA A 609 -1.67 15.16 14.97
N PRO A 610 -1.08 15.61 16.10
CA PRO A 610 -0.29 14.75 16.97
C PRO A 610 -1.14 13.64 17.60
N TYR A 611 -0.56 12.45 17.74
CA TYR A 611 -1.20 11.28 18.35
C TYR A 611 -0.23 10.39 19.11
N VAL A 612 -0.77 9.62 20.07
CA VAL A 612 -0.07 8.53 20.76
C VAL A 612 -0.95 7.28 20.76
N SER A 613 -0.36 6.09 20.68
CA SER A 613 -1.12 4.84 20.77
C SER A 613 -0.35 3.64 21.35
N TYR A 614 -1.15 2.68 21.80
CA TYR A 614 -0.77 1.33 22.18
C TYR A 614 -1.63 0.34 21.41
N ALA A 615 -1.03 -0.71 20.85
CA ALA A 615 -1.75 -1.77 20.15
C ALA A 615 -1.11 -3.14 20.35
N GLU A 616 -1.95 -4.17 20.39
CA GLU A 616 -1.56 -5.59 20.53
C GLU A 616 -1.91 -6.41 19.28
N SER A 617 -1.15 -7.48 19.05
CA SER A 617 -1.49 -8.57 18.15
C SER A 617 -1.18 -9.93 18.75
N PHE A 618 -1.72 -10.98 18.13
CA PHE A 618 -1.37 -12.35 18.48
C PHE A 618 -1.43 -13.26 17.25
N SER A 619 -0.66 -14.35 17.32
CA SER A 619 -0.81 -15.49 16.43
C SER A 619 -0.70 -16.80 17.22
N PRO A 620 -1.71 -17.68 17.17
CA PRO A 620 -1.56 -19.05 17.67
C PRO A 620 -0.39 -19.77 16.98
N THR A 621 0.26 -20.67 17.71
CA THR A 621 1.25 -21.60 17.16
C THR A 621 0.62 -22.99 17.05
N ALA A 622 1.07 -23.79 16.08
CA ALA A 622 0.55 -25.15 15.83
C ALA A 622 1.48 -26.24 16.39
N THR A 623 2.17 -25.93 17.49
CA THR A 623 3.28 -26.71 18.05
C THR A 623 2.96 -27.17 19.47
N LEU A 624 3.28 -28.41 19.80
CA LEU A 624 3.28 -28.90 21.17
C LEU A 624 4.66 -28.71 21.79
N ASP A 625 4.69 -28.38 23.08
CA ASP A 625 5.88 -28.36 23.92
C ASP A 625 6.43 -29.80 24.08
N PRO A 626 7.66 -30.11 23.67
CA PRO A 626 8.24 -31.44 23.81
C PRO A 626 8.39 -31.92 25.26
N GLU A 627 8.49 -31.01 26.24
CA GLU A 627 8.70 -31.34 27.65
C GLU A 627 7.38 -31.64 28.39
N THR A 628 6.30 -30.95 28.03
CA THR A 628 4.99 -31.10 28.72
C THR A 628 3.86 -31.68 27.86
N ASN A 629 4.08 -31.85 26.55
CA ASN A 629 3.10 -32.28 25.54
C ASN A 629 1.82 -31.41 25.46
N ASN A 630 1.84 -30.21 26.05
CA ASN A 630 0.78 -29.21 25.93
C ASN A 630 0.98 -28.32 24.69
N PRO A 631 -0.05 -27.63 24.20
CA PRO A 631 0.12 -26.58 23.21
C PRO A 631 1.09 -25.50 23.69
N MET A 632 1.97 -25.04 22.79
CA MET A 632 2.68 -23.79 22.97
C MET A 632 1.69 -22.62 22.93
N ARG A 633 1.99 -21.55 23.67
CA ARG A 633 1.13 -20.36 23.77
C ARG A 633 1.01 -19.66 22.42
N PRO A 634 0.09 -18.70 22.25
CA PRO A 634 0.17 -17.75 21.14
C PRO A 634 1.45 -16.90 21.21
N GLU A 635 2.03 -16.62 20.06
CA GLU A 635 2.94 -15.48 19.91
C GLU A 635 2.16 -14.18 20.13
N THR A 636 2.80 -13.14 20.66
CA THR A 636 2.15 -11.83 20.85
C THR A 636 3.01 -10.67 20.36
N GLY A 637 2.36 -9.70 19.73
CA GLY A 637 2.93 -8.40 19.38
C GLY A 637 2.41 -7.31 20.31
N ARG A 638 3.26 -6.36 20.70
CA ARG A 638 2.83 -5.09 21.31
C ARG A 638 3.64 -3.93 20.75
N GLN A 639 2.99 -2.78 20.62
CA GLN A 639 3.64 -1.55 20.13
C GLN A 639 3.23 -0.34 20.96
N TYR A 640 4.19 0.54 21.20
CA TYR A 640 3.95 1.94 21.53
C TYR A 640 4.34 2.80 20.32
N GLU A 641 3.49 3.74 19.95
CA GLU A 641 3.74 4.67 18.84
C GLU A 641 3.39 6.11 19.25
N LEU A 642 4.27 7.04 18.90
CA LEU A 642 4.06 8.48 19.02
C LEU A 642 4.25 9.08 17.62
N GLY A 643 3.29 9.87 17.15
CA GLY A 643 3.36 10.43 15.81
C GLY A 643 2.62 11.74 15.65
N ILE A 644 2.70 12.29 14.45
CA ILE A 644 2.06 13.53 14.05
C ILE A 644 1.73 13.48 12.56
N ARG A 645 0.54 13.97 12.19
CA ARG A 645 0.14 14.20 10.80
C ARG A 645 -0.10 15.67 10.54
N TYR A 646 -0.04 16.05 9.27
CA TYR A 646 -0.38 17.38 8.80
C TYR A 646 -1.07 17.28 7.44
N GLU A 647 -2.33 17.72 7.38
CA GLU A 647 -3.13 17.81 6.14
C GLU A 647 -3.70 19.25 6.07
N PRO A 648 -3.10 20.16 5.28
CA PRO A 648 -3.48 21.57 5.27
C PRO A 648 -4.95 21.78 4.84
N PRO A 649 -5.74 22.61 5.54
CA PRO A 649 -7.13 22.91 5.16
C PRO A 649 -7.27 23.34 3.70
N GLY A 650 -8.14 22.67 2.95
CA GLY A 650 -8.36 22.91 1.52
C GLY A 650 -7.28 22.39 0.56
N GLY A 651 -6.20 21.79 1.07
CA GLY A 651 -5.12 21.23 0.26
C GLY A 651 -5.27 19.74 -0.04
N ARG A 652 -4.75 19.28 -1.19
CA ARG A 652 -4.45 17.87 -1.47
C ARG A 652 -2.99 17.57 -1.14
N SER A 653 -2.66 17.63 0.15
CA SER A 653 -1.33 17.39 0.70
C SER A 653 -1.44 16.74 2.08
N ARG A 654 -0.64 15.71 2.31
CA ARG A 654 -0.58 14.94 3.55
C ARG A 654 0.87 14.67 3.92
N TYR A 655 1.20 14.90 5.19
CA TYR A 655 2.50 14.58 5.77
C TYR A 655 2.30 13.80 7.06
N SER A 656 3.21 12.89 7.39
CA SER A 656 3.27 12.27 8.71
C SER A 656 4.69 11.94 9.14
N ALA A 657 4.88 11.92 10.46
CA ALA A 657 6.08 11.41 11.12
C ALA A 657 5.65 10.54 12.30
N ALA A 658 6.32 9.41 12.52
CA ALA A 658 6.05 8.51 13.65
C ALA A 658 7.35 7.91 14.20
N VAL A 659 7.38 7.65 15.51
CA VAL A 659 8.40 6.86 16.20
C VAL A 659 7.74 5.72 16.97
N PHE A 660 8.35 4.54 16.94
CA PHE A 660 7.75 3.32 17.49
C PHE A 660 8.74 2.44 18.26
N ASP A 661 8.22 1.74 19.27
CA ASP A 661 8.83 0.59 19.95
C ASP A 661 7.88 -0.59 19.77
N LEU A 662 8.25 -1.50 18.87
CA LEU A 662 7.49 -2.70 18.50
C LEU A 662 8.22 -3.94 19.01
N ARG A 663 7.50 -4.87 19.64
CA ARG A 663 8.08 -6.15 20.09
C ARG A 663 7.18 -7.34 19.77
N ARG A 664 7.80 -8.43 19.31
CA ARG A 664 7.20 -9.77 19.17
C ARG A 664 7.75 -10.67 20.29
N HIS A 665 6.89 -11.37 21.00
CA HIS A 665 7.21 -12.25 22.13
C HIS A 665 6.69 -13.65 21.87
N ASN A 666 7.26 -14.61 22.59
CA ASN A 666 6.86 -16.01 22.61
C ASN A 666 6.87 -16.65 21.20
N TYR A 667 7.77 -16.19 20.30
CA TYR A 667 7.97 -16.91 19.04
C TYR A 667 8.85 -18.14 19.26
N ILE A 668 8.69 -19.14 18.40
CA ILE A 668 9.42 -20.40 18.53
C ILE A 668 10.87 -20.19 18.05
N THR A 669 11.81 -20.50 18.93
CA THR A 669 13.24 -20.64 18.62
C THR A 669 13.62 -22.12 18.76
N TYR A 670 14.78 -22.52 18.26
CA TYR A 670 15.24 -23.90 18.34
C TYR A 670 16.54 -23.99 19.15
N THR A 671 16.68 -25.08 19.89
CA THR A 671 17.95 -25.46 20.53
C THR A 671 18.92 -26.07 19.49
N PRO A 672 20.21 -26.27 19.81
CA PRO A 672 21.18 -26.89 18.89
C PRO A 672 20.83 -28.32 18.46
N ASP A 673 20.03 -29.03 19.26
CA ASP A 673 19.43 -30.35 19.00
C ASP A 673 18.03 -30.26 18.33
N PHE A 674 17.67 -29.08 17.79
CA PHE A 674 16.44 -28.78 17.06
C PHE A 674 15.13 -28.99 17.83
N LEU A 675 15.15 -29.00 19.17
CA LEU A 675 13.93 -28.97 19.96
C LEU A 675 13.31 -27.56 19.93
N PRO A 676 12.02 -27.41 19.61
CA PRO A 676 11.35 -26.11 19.63
C PRO A 676 11.18 -25.61 21.07
N LYS A 677 11.53 -24.35 21.32
CA LYS A 677 11.35 -23.66 22.61
C LYS A 677 10.83 -22.24 22.43
N GLN A 678 9.81 -21.90 23.20
CA GLN A 678 9.03 -20.67 23.04
C GLN A 678 9.62 -19.47 23.82
N THR A 679 10.91 -19.22 23.62
CA THR A 679 11.69 -18.21 24.36
C THR A 679 11.99 -16.94 23.55
N GLY A 680 11.52 -16.86 22.29
CA GLY A 680 11.87 -15.77 21.39
C GLY A 680 11.25 -14.42 21.76
N GLU A 681 12.09 -13.38 21.92
CA GLU A 681 11.69 -11.97 21.86
C GLU A 681 12.51 -11.25 20.78
N VAL A 682 11.84 -10.45 19.95
CA VAL A 682 12.48 -9.52 19.00
C VAL A 682 11.91 -8.11 19.18
N GLN A 683 12.80 -7.13 19.32
CA GLN A 683 12.46 -5.71 19.36
C GLN A 683 12.84 -5.02 18.04
N VAL A 684 11.92 -4.21 17.53
CA VAL A 684 12.17 -3.29 16.42
C VAL A 684 11.78 -1.88 16.87
N ARG A 685 12.74 -0.97 16.83
CA ARG A 685 12.54 0.46 17.06
C ARG A 685 12.78 1.21 15.77
N GLY A 686 12.10 2.33 15.57
CA GLY A 686 12.34 3.14 14.39
C GLY A 686 11.62 4.48 14.34
N LEU A 687 11.91 5.18 13.26
CA LEU A 687 11.27 6.43 12.85
C LEU A 687 10.85 6.30 11.39
N GLU A 688 9.62 6.72 11.08
CA GLU A 688 9.06 6.76 9.73
C GLU A 688 8.64 8.19 9.40
N LEU A 689 8.93 8.64 8.18
CA LEU A 689 8.40 9.88 7.60
C LEU A 689 7.69 9.54 6.29
N GLU A 690 6.58 10.23 6.03
CA GLU A 690 5.73 10.01 4.85
C GLU A 690 5.19 11.36 4.37
N ALA A 691 5.18 11.59 3.06
CA ALA A 691 4.59 12.76 2.44
C ALA A 691 3.96 12.39 1.10
N ALA A 692 2.73 12.86 0.85
CA ALA A 692 2.06 12.80 -0.44
C ALA A 692 1.42 14.18 -0.69
N PHE A 693 1.96 14.96 -1.62
CA PHE A 693 1.62 16.39 -1.74
C PHE A 693 1.76 16.92 -3.16
N ARG A 694 1.13 18.07 -3.41
CA ARG A 694 1.15 18.75 -4.72
C ARG A 694 1.80 20.14 -4.59
N PRO A 695 3.12 20.26 -4.82
CA PRO A 695 3.83 21.54 -4.71
C PRO A 695 3.47 22.54 -5.83
N LEU A 696 2.94 22.04 -6.95
CA LEU A 696 2.39 22.83 -8.06
C LEU A 696 1.07 22.19 -8.51
N THR A 697 0.19 22.96 -9.15
CA THR A 697 -1.15 22.50 -9.57
C THR A 697 -1.13 21.23 -10.44
N GLN A 698 -0.07 21.00 -11.20
CA GLN A 698 0.10 19.83 -12.07
C GLN A 698 1.31 18.94 -11.68
N MET A 699 1.82 19.09 -10.45
CA MET A 699 2.91 18.27 -9.94
C MET A 699 2.44 17.44 -8.74
N ASN A 700 2.73 16.14 -8.74
CA ASN A 700 2.52 15.28 -7.58
C ASN A 700 3.88 14.81 -7.04
N VAL A 701 4.00 14.68 -5.72
CA VAL A 701 5.19 14.14 -5.06
C VAL A 701 4.77 13.15 -3.97
N VAL A 702 5.37 11.98 -3.97
CA VAL A 702 5.33 11.01 -2.86
C VAL A 702 6.76 10.84 -2.33
N ALA A 703 6.95 10.96 -1.01
CA ALA A 703 8.23 10.75 -0.36
C ALA A 703 8.08 9.93 0.92
N ALA A 704 9.03 9.05 1.16
CA ALA A 704 9.08 8.16 2.31
C ALA A 704 10.50 8.04 2.84
N TYR A 705 10.64 8.02 4.17
CA TYR A 705 11.90 7.71 4.85
C TYR A 705 11.63 6.74 6.00
N THR A 706 12.58 5.85 6.26
CA THR A 706 12.50 4.90 7.37
C THR A 706 13.89 4.71 7.97
N TYR A 707 13.97 4.91 9.28
CA TYR A 707 15.13 4.66 10.10
C TYR A 707 14.83 3.52 11.07
N THR A 708 15.54 2.40 10.92
CA THR A 708 15.35 1.19 11.74
C THR A 708 16.73 0.70 12.18
N PRO A 709 17.25 1.11 13.35
CA PRO A 709 18.64 0.85 13.77
C PRO A 709 19.05 -0.62 13.71
N LYS A 710 18.12 -1.51 14.08
CA LYS A 710 18.19 -2.97 14.11
C LYS A 710 16.78 -3.57 14.28
N ALA A 711 16.59 -4.82 13.86
CA ALA A 711 15.49 -5.69 14.30
C ALA A 711 16.07 -6.76 15.22
N GLU A 712 16.25 -6.43 16.50
CA GLU A 712 17.15 -7.10 17.44
C GLU A 712 16.49 -8.27 18.17
N ILE A 713 17.15 -9.43 18.22
CA ILE A 713 16.74 -10.58 19.03
C ILE A 713 17.14 -10.27 20.49
N THR A 714 16.14 -10.02 21.33
CA THR A 714 16.32 -9.73 22.76
C THR A 714 16.24 -10.98 23.64
N ALA A 715 15.65 -12.08 23.14
CA ALA A 715 15.70 -13.41 23.76
C ALA A 715 15.62 -14.54 22.71
N SER A 716 16.34 -15.64 22.95
CA SER A 716 16.28 -16.89 22.17
C SER A 716 16.82 -18.07 23.01
N SER A 717 16.42 -19.30 22.68
CA SER A 717 17.02 -20.51 23.25
C SER A 717 18.42 -20.84 22.70
N THR A 718 18.89 -20.15 21.66
CA THR A 718 20.28 -20.21 21.19
C THR A 718 20.99 -18.90 21.54
N PRO A 719 21.86 -18.87 22.58
CA PRO A 719 22.43 -17.62 23.10
C PRO A 719 23.26 -16.80 22.09
N SER A 720 23.81 -17.45 21.06
CA SER A 720 24.57 -16.79 19.98
C SER A 720 23.69 -16.06 18.95
N GLU A 721 22.36 -16.06 19.13
CA GLU A 721 21.42 -15.22 18.39
C GLU A 721 21.10 -13.90 19.12
N VAL A 722 21.24 -13.86 20.45
CA VAL A 722 20.86 -12.68 21.25
C VAL A 722 21.75 -11.49 20.89
N GLY A 723 21.13 -10.33 20.70
CA GLY A 723 21.78 -9.11 20.23
C GLY A 723 22.09 -9.12 18.72
N LYS A 724 21.81 -10.18 17.96
CA LYS A 724 21.86 -10.17 16.48
C LYS A 724 20.56 -9.62 15.89
N GLN A 725 20.60 -9.35 14.59
CA GLN A 725 19.42 -8.93 13.85
C GLN A 725 18.65 -10.15 13.31
N MET A 726 17.34 -10.24 13.56
CA MET A 726 16.49 -11.32 13.04
C MET A 726 16.37 -11.23 11.52
N GLN A 727 15.50 -10.35 11.02
CA GLN A 727 15.26 -10.15 9.58
C GLN A 727 16.16 -9.09 8.97
N ALA A 728 16.40 -9.19 7.65
CA ALA A 728 17.26 -8.27 6.88
C ALA A 728 16.65 -6.85 6.71
N VAL A 729 16.50 -6.11 7.82
CA VAL A 729 16.19 -4.68 7.80
C VAL A 729 17.44 -3.87 7.49
N SER A 730 17.25 -2.75 6.80
CA SER A 730 18.31 -1.85 6.37
C SER A 730 18.19 -0.53 7.13
N ARG A 731 19.28 -0.06 7.77
CA ARG A 731 19.21 1.00 8.78
C ARG A 731 18.53 2.28 8.31
N ASN A 732 18.75 2.65 7.06
CA ASN A 732 18.09 3.77 6.40
C ASN A 732 17.45 3.24 5.10
N GLN A 733 16.20 3.58 4.87
CA GLN A 733 15.53 3.44 3.58
C GLN A 733 14.93 4.80 3.20
N PHE A 734 14.99 5.15 1.93
CA PHE A 734 14.44 6.39 1.39
C PHE A 734 13.82 6.13 0.03
N ALA A 735 12.64 6.69 -0.23
CA ALA A 735 12.00 6.62 -1.53
C ALA A 735 11.36 7.98 -1.85
N VAL A 736 11.50 8.43 -3.09
CA VAL A 736 10.81 9.63 -3.59
C VAL A 736 10.39 9.41 -5.04
N TRP A 737 9.14 9.73 -5.34
CA TRP A 737 8.58 9.78 -6.69
C TRP A 737 8.00 11.18 -6.91
N ALA A 738 8.24 11.77 -8.07
CA ALA A 738 7.63 13.01 -8.49
C ALA A 738 7.24 12.93 -9.96
N ASP A 739 6.05 13.44 -10.30
CA ASP A 739 5.61 13.61 -11.68
C ASP A 739 5.02 14.99 -11.93
N TYR A 740 5.08 15.40 -13.20
CA TYR A 740 4.56 16.66 -13.68
C TYR A 740 3.78 16.46 -14.99
N ARG A 741 2.58 17.03 -15.06
CA ARG A 741 1.74 17.08 -16.27
C ARG A 741 1.80 18.45 -16.92
N PHE A 742 2.37 18.51 -18.12
CA PHE A 742 2.42 19.70 -18.96
C PHE A 742 1.05 19.99 -19.59
N ALA A 743 0.78 21.26 -19.88
CA ALA A 743 -0.45 21.70 -20.55
C ALA A 743 -0.64 21.11 -21.97
N SER A 744 0.43 20.60 -22.58
CA SER A 744 0.41 19.87 -23.86
C SER A 744 -0.19 18.47 -23.77
N GLY A 745 -0.46 17.95 -22.56
CA GLY A 745 -0.86 16.56 -22.32
C GLY A 745 0.31 15.62 -21.99
N ILE A 746 1.56 16.07 -22.16
CA ILE A 746 2.75 15.28 -21.79
C ILE A 746 2.81 15.12 -20.25
N LYS A 747 3.17 13.93 -19.79
CA LYS A 747 3.54 13.63 -18.40
C LYS A 747 5.00 13.20 -18.34
N ILE A 748 5.72 13.60 -17.31
CA ILE A 748 7.04 13.04 -16.97
C ILE A 748 7.03 12.69 -15.49
N GLY A 749 7.37 11.45 -15.16
CA GLY A 749 7.59 10.95 -13.80
C GLY A 749 9.03 10.48 -13.59
N LEU A 750 9.59 10.75 -12.42
CA LEU A 750 10.91 10.29 -11.99
C LEU A 750 10.85 9.89 -10.52
N GLY A 751 11.54 8.80 -10.18
CA GLY A 751 11.69 8.38 -8.80
C GLY A 751 13.04 7.76 -8.47
N ALA A 752 13.38 7.78 -7.20
CA ALA A 752 14.58 7.17 -6.64
C ALA A 752 14.19 6.36 -5.39
N ARG A 753 14.75 5.15 -5.25
CA ARG A 753 14.57 4.26 -4.09
C ARG A 753 15.93 3.79 -3.60
N TYR A 754 16.27 4.13 -2.36
CA TYR A 754 17.51 3.77 -1.69
C TYR A 754 17.26 2.80 -0.53
N THR A 755 18.03 1.71 -0.52
CA THR A 755 18.08 0.72 0.56
C THR A 755 19.50 0.71 1.13
N GLY A 756 19.63 0.98 2.43
CA GLY A 756 20.92 0.99 3.12
C GLY A 756 21.59 -0.39 3.24
N PRO A 757 22.88 -0.42 3.60
CA PRO A 757 23.63 -1.66 3.75
C PRO A 757 23.20 -2.47 4.99
N ASN A 758 23.12 -3.80 4.87
CA ASN A 758 22.72 -4.73 5.93
C ASN A 758 23.64 -5.98 5.97
N ARG A 759 23.29 -7.03 6.74
CA ARG A 759 24.06 -8.29 6.91
C ARG A 759 23.19 -9.55 6.72
N GLY A 760 22.05 -9.43 6.04
CA GLY A 760 21.10 -10.52 5.88
C GLY A 760 20.35 -10.89 7.17
N TYR A 761 19.79 -12.10 7.15
CA TYR A 761 19.11 -12.74 8.28
C TYR A 761 20.15 -13.32 9.28
N LEU A 762 19.89 -13.18 10.59
CA LEU A 762 20.81 -13.55 11.69
C LEU A 762 22.24 -12.97 11.58
N GLU A 763 22.42 -11.85 10.87
CA GLU A 763 23.74 -11.30 10.48
C GLU A 763 24.67 -12.36 9.84
N SER A 764 24.12 -13.32 9.09
CA SER A 764 24.83 -14.51 8.62
C SER A 764 25.66 -14.35 7.33
N ALA A 765 25.47 -13.25 6.57
CA ALA A 765 26.27 -12.99 5.38
C ALA A 765 27.75 -12.70 5.74
N ALA A 766 28.69 -13.32 5.02
CA ALA A 766 30.13 -13.25 5.33
C ALA A 766 30.68 -11.80 5.33
N GLU A 767 30.14 -10.94 4.48
CA GLU A 767 30.43 -9.51 4.46
C GLU A 767 29.15 -8.66 4.60
N LYS A 768 29.33 -7.36 4.85
CA LYS A 768 28.21 -6.41 4.86
C LYS A 768 27.74 -6.13 3.43
N LEU A 769 26.46 -6.37 3.14
CA LEU A 769 25.87 -6.08 1.84
C LEU A 769 25.88 -4.57 1.57
N PRO A 770 26.34 -4.11 0.38
CA PRO A 770 26.40 -2.69 0.07
C PRO A 770 24.99 -2.11 -0.14
N GLY A 771 24.80 -0.84 0.27
CA GLY A 771 23.57 -0.12 0.00
C GLY A 771 23.40 0.16 -1.50
N TYR A 772 22.16 0.19 -1.96
CA TYR A 772 21.84 0.41 -3.37
C TYR A 772 20.76 1.47 -3.56
N THR A 773 20.88 2.21 -4.66
CA THR A 773 19.85 3.13 -5.15
C THR A 773 19.38 2.62 -6.51
N LEU A 774 18.07 2.51 -6.68
CA LEU A 774 17.39 2.30 -7.94
C LEU A 774 16.73 3.61 -8.37
N PHE A 775 16.64 3.83 -9.67
CA PHE A 775 15.89 4.93 -10.26
C PHE A 775 14.77 4.33 -11.12
N ASP A 776 13.59 4.94 -11.06
CA ASP A 776 12.43 4.59 -11.88
C ASP A 776 11.97 5.85 -12.64
N ALA A 777 11.35 5.68 -13.80
CA ALA A 777 10.94 6.79 -14.67
C ALA A 777 9.66 6.48 -15.43
N MET A 778 8.97 7.52 -15.86
CA MET A 778 7.81 7.44 -16.76
C MET A 778 7.81 8.64 -17.71
N VAL A 779 7.46 8.41 -18.98
CA VAL A 779 7.05 9.46 -19.92
C VAL A 779 5.70 9.07 -20.50
N GLY A 780 4.72 9.98 -20.45
CA GLY A 780 3.36 9.70 -20.90
C GLY A 780 2.78 10.83 -21.75
N TYR A 781 1.69 10.52 -22.45
CA TYR A 781 0.96 11.47 -23.27
C TYR A 781 -0.55 11.24 -23.17
N GLN A 782 -1.24 12.22 -22.58
CA GLN A 782 -2.69 12.25 -22.43
C GLN A 782 -3.30 13.06 -23.58
N MET A 783 -4.13 12.38 -24.37
CA MET A 783 -4.99 12.94 -25.41
C MET A 783 -6.47 12.79 -24.97
N PRO A 784 -7.44 13.34 -25.73
CA PRO A 784 -8.83 12.91 -25.61
C PRO A 784 -8.92 11.38 -25.78
N ASN A 785 -9.62 10.72 -24.86
CA ASN A 785 -9.84 9.27 -24.75
C ASN A 785 -8.57 8.39 -24.56
N TRP A 786 -7.41 8.76 -25.11
CA TRP A 786 -6.16 7.99 -25.05
C TRP A 786 -5.19 8.48 -23.96
N ASN A 787 -4.62 7.55 -23.20
CA ASN A 787 -3.44 7.78 -22.36
C ASN A 787 -2.34 6.79 -22.76
N LEU A 788 -1.25 7.31 -23.32
CA LEU A 788 -0.04 6.55 -23.62
C LEU A 788 0.98 6.71 -22.48
N ALA A 789 1.74 5.67 -22.15
CA ALA A 789 2.81 5.72 -21.16
C ALA A 789 3.97 4.77 -21.50
N LEU A 790 5.20 5.20 -21.23
CA LEU A 790 6.41 4.39 -21.22
C LEU A 790 7.00 4.44 -19.80
N ASN A 791 6.86 3.37 -19.04
CA ASN A 791 7.38 3.23 -17.68
C ASN A 791 8.68 2.42 -17.71
N VAL A 792 9.69 2.85 -16.97
CA VAL A 792 10.97 2.13 -16.81
C VAL A 792 11.32 2.03 -15.33
N ARG A 793 11.28 0.82 -14.78
CA ARG A 793 11.69 0.53 -13.40
C ARG A 793 13.11 -0.05 -13.39
N ASN A 794 13.93 0.31 -12.41
CA ASN A 794 15.38 0.10 -12.40
C ASN A 794 16.03 0.63 -13.71
N LEU A 795 15.82 1.92 -14.01
CA LEU A 795 16.32 2.66 -15.18
C LEU A 795 17.83 2.47 -15.41
N GLY A 796 18.64 2.52 -14.35
CA GLY A 796 20.08 2.25 -14.42
C GLY A 796 20.47 0.80 -14.72
N ASN A 797 19.50 -0.12 -14.77
CA ASN A 797 19.69 -1.58 -14.88
C ASN A 797 20.67 -2.14 -13.83
N LYS A 798 20.70 -1.54 -12.65
CA LYS A 798 21.68 -1.83 -11.61
C LYS A 798 21.58 -3.29 -11.18
N SER A 799 22.70 -4.00 -11.20
CA SER A 799 22.83 -5.28 -10.53
C SER A 799 23.08 -5.05 -9.05
N TYR A 800 22.30 -5.71 -8.19
CA TYR A 800 22.41 -5.63 -6.75
C TYR A 800 21.94 -6.93 -6.11
N LEU A 801 22.52 -7.24 -4.94
CA LEU A 801 22.05 -8.30 -4.06
C LEU A 801 21.08 -7.67 -3.06
N SER A 802 19.87 -8.22 -2.91
CA SER A 802 18.90 -7.67 -1.95
C SER A 802 19.02 -8.31 -0.57
N ASN A 803 19.44 -9.58 -0.53
CA ASN A 803 19.63 -10.38 0.68
C ASN A 803 20.67 -11.49 0.39
N CYS A 804 21.48 -11.80 1.40
CA CYS A 804 22.34 -12.99 1.45
C CYS A 804 22.21 -13.59 2.85
N SER A 805 22.10 -14.90 2.95
CA SER A 805 21.88 -15.61 4.21
C SER A 805 22.19 -17.07 4.05
N GLY A 806 22.86 -17.66 5.06
CA GLY A 806 23.15 -19.10 5.08
C GLY A 806 24.11 -19.57 3.97
N GLY A 807 24.98 -18.70 3.46
CA GLY A 807 25.90 -19.00 2.36
C GLY A 807 25.33 -18.70 0.97
N ASP A 808 24.05 -18.31 0.86
CA ASP A 808 23.36 -18.03 -0.40
C ASP A 808 22.96 -16.54 -0.55
N CYS A 809 23.29 -15.96 -1.69
CA CYS A 809 22.96 -14.61 -2.13
C CYS A 809 21.87 -14.59 -3.21
N ARG A 810 21.01 -13.56 -3.18
CA ARG A 810 19.89 -13.39 -4.13
C ARG A 810 19.95 -12.03 -4.83
N TYR A 811 19.89 -12.06 -6.15
CA TYR A 811 19.80 -10.83 -6.96
C TYR A 811 18.41 -10.20 -6.87
N GLY A 812 18.37 -8.87 -6.84
CA GLY A 812 17.13 -8.10 -6.90
C GLY A 812 16.60 -7.91 -8.33
N ASP A 813 15.42 -7.28 -8.42
CA ASP A 813 14.65 -7.19 -9.67
C ASP A 813 15.40 -6.42 -10.79
N GLN A 814 15.35 -6.94 -12.02
CA GLN A 814 16.03 -6.38 -13.20
C GLN A 814 15.37 -5.07 -13.69
N ARG A 815 15.86 -4.46 -14.78
CA ARG A 815 15.14 -3.38 -15.47
C ARG A 815 13.84 -3.94 -16.06
N THR A 816 12.71 -3.27 -15.79
CA THR A 816 11.43 -3.51 -16.45
C THR A 816 11.07 -2.29 -17.29
N VAL A 817 10.71 -2.49 -18.56
CA VAL A 817 10.35 -1.46 -19.55
C VAL A 817 8.96 -1.80 -20.09
N LEU A 818 7.97 -0.93 -19.85
CA LEU A 818 6.58 -1.16 -20.21
C LEU A 818 6.06 -0.01 -21.08
N ALA A 819 5.64 -0.31 -22.30
CA ALA A 819 4.90 0.61 -23.17
C ALA A 819 3.40 0.29 -23.09
N THR A 820 2.58 1.27 -22.75
CA THR A 820 1.16 1.11 -22.40
C THR A 820 0.32 2.08 -23.22
N ALA A 821 -0.79 1.59 -23.77
CA ALA A 821 -1.80 2.39 -24.44
C ALA A 821 -3.18 2.09 -23.84
N THR A 822 -3.73 3.05 -23.11
CA THR A 822 -5.09 2.98 -22.55
C THR A 822 -6.06 3.82 -23.40
N TYR A 823 -7.25 3.30 -23.67
CA TYR A 823 -8.38 4.01 -24.30
C TYR A 823 -9.62 3.99 -23.40
N ARG A 824 -10.31 5.13 -23.24
CA ARG A 824 -11.53 5.31 -22.42
C ARG A 824 -12.63 6.07 -23.17
N TRP A 825 -13.90 5.67 -23.04
CA TRP A 825 -15.06 6.22 -23.78
C TRP A 825 -16.43 5.87 -23.15
#